data_AF-A0AA88L5U8-F1
#
_entry.id   AF-A0AA88L5U8-F1
#
_cell.length_a   1.000
_cell.length_b   1.000
_cell.length_c   1.000
_cell.angle_alpha   90.00
_cell.angle_beta   90.00
_cell.angle_gamma   90.00
#
_symmetry.space_group_name_H-M   'P 1'
#
loop_
_entity.id
_entity.type
_entity.pdbx_description
1 polymer ?
#
loop_
_entity_poly.entity_id
_entity_poly.type
_entity_poly.pdbx_seq_one_letter_code
_entity_poly.pdbx_strand_id
1 'polypeptide(L)'
;MYSVEDEEYRKISRSGLLARSPEGHAAKGMPIKGHEDMWVEIQAHTFRNWVNENLRDCGYQVNDLSTDLCDGVRLVALVSSLQKKRLKYVKRPLNQHQSLENVTTALNAITDDGIKLVNIGSVDIVNGNLKLILGLIWSLIVHYQFGSSKFPPKKMMLAWLKNVLPECSIHNFTSDWNSGIALSALLDYCKPGLFPDWRELDPRESVQNCERAMRLAQKVFNIPMVLEPEYLASPYLDELSGMTYLSYFMKELSPGYFATLRWVQSQVPECNVKNFTTDWNDGLTLCTLVRSFGGPVPGHKNLSRRPEDWETNQEQGVNGGLRLGVEPVLRPVDMADPEVEHLGVMAYAAGFQWLKKKPPPGERLVVNIDTKKARVNQPSNFRLEFIYPEDIDPSLIRVEIIGPNGPVPCDLELGPDGGIGTFIPTDVGMHELIVYNEDEPVKGCPYHIRAAPDRAEKIMFSGLDPCSVGSVVEVSINSNGAADSILQVVAEAPSGRELHCPVDRDGNAFITTFKPDEAGQWSIAIYYDDEHIQGSPFSCVVYDPHAVKLSGLEGAVPQESFTFTCDAIAAGIGEVRFDVVHRGKSIPHQKIEIKPGIYRVTFVPPELGKYRIYTYFNGSEVKGSPFKMMVTPDGKPVPENQKKSSRRDKSPEKLEKMRYSPLNASFREEGKENRFNSIDRINKRPPGSPEINGHEDFSHLQIAQSPRGVSSIQNFELLKSVKEVNRVNKALISNRDETDAVHSRIVSRRDVNVEERGPNLAAVSVRDVNVEGRGLDLAAMGQTSSFTVESQDIRADDLTVVINGPKGTTIKPRVFDGPKSHSVTVEFSTTHIGEYIIDVLLLGQPLPNSPFRCFAYNSQEIRVGNIPDGVVGEPVEFEIDGSSAGSGNLEILVNGGHVTSSVSSLGGQKFLASFVPHQASLHTIEMKFNDDPVPGRSRHI
;
A
#
# COMPACT_ATOMS: atom_id res chain seq x y z
N MET A 1 51.99 -48.27 57.15
CA MET A 1 51.42 -49.04 58.29
C MET A 1 50.75 -48.01 59.17
N TYR A 2 49.41 -48.03 59.30
CA TYR A 2 48.61 -47.07 60.10
C TYR A 2 48.75 -45.58 59.65
N SER A 3 47.86 -44.64 59.98
CA SER A 3 46.43 -44.66 60.35
C SER A 3 45.85 -43.30 59.86
N VAL A 4 44.66 -43.19 59.26
CA VAL A 4 43.33 -43.23 59.90
C VAL A 4 43.25 -42.31 61.12
N GLU A 5 42.88 -41.03 60.90
CA GLU A 5 42.06 -40.16 61.76
C GLU A 5 42.05 -38.72 61.22
N ASP A 6 41.12 -38.39 60.29
CA ASP A 6 40.73 -36.99 59.98
C ASP A 6 39.42 -36.87 59.14
N GLU A 7 38.46 -37.79 59.33
CA GLU A 7 37.26 -37.90 58.45
C GLU A 7 35.98 -37.22 59.00
N GLU A 8 36.05 -36.50 60.12
CA GLU A 8 34.83 -35.97 60.81
C GLU A 8 34.32 -34.62 60.30
N TYR A 9 35.10 -33.82 59.56
CA TYR A 9 34.66 -32.51 59.07
C TYR A 9 33.85 -32.52 57.75
N ARG A 10 33.28 -33.66 57.33
CA ARG A 10 32.57 -33.82 56.04
C ARG A 10 31.18 -34.47 56.12
N LYS A 11 30.47 -34.37 57.25
CA LYS A 11 29.13 -34.99 57.46
C LYS A 11 28.03 -34.04 57.95
N ILE A 12 27.63 -33.09 57.11
CA ILE A 12 26.25 -32.54 57.10
C ILE A 12 25.74 -32.52 55.64
N SER A 13 24.44 -32.78 55.47
CA SER A 13 23.67 -32.71 54.22
C SER A 13 24.21 -33.48 53.00
N ARG A 14 23.99 -34.80 52.99
CA ARG A 14 23.96 -35.62 51.76
C ARG A 14 22.64 -36.37 51.60
N SER A 15 21.54 -35.74 52.01
CA SER A 15 20.21 -36.35 52.13
C SER A 15 19.09 -35.34 51.83
N GLY A 16 18.81 -35.10 50.53
CA GLY A 16 17.78 -34.14 50.13
C GLY A 16 17.53 -33.96 48.62
N LEU A 17 18.16 -34.74 47.74
CA LEU A 17 18.10 -34.53 46.27
C LEU A 17 17.23 -35.58 45.55
N LEU A 18 15.91 -35.42 45.62
CA LEU A 18 14.95 -36.11 44.74
C LEU A 18 13.75 -35.22 44.38
N ALA A 19 13.76 -34.71 43.15
CA ALA A 19 12.58 -34.17 42.46
C ALA A 19 12.61 -34.65 40.99
N ARG A 20 11.43 -34.87 40.38
CA ARG A 20 11.30 -35.52 39.06
C ARG A 20 10.75 -34.55 38.02
N SER A 21 11.03 -34.80 36.74
CA SER A 21 10.29 -34.21 35.62
C SER A 21 8.94 -34.90 35.41
N PRO A 22 7.98 -34.29 34.68
CA PRO A 22 6.64 -34.87 34.48
C PRO A 22 6.60 -36.21 33.71
N GLU A 23 7.66 -36.55 32.97
CA GLU A 23 7.64 -37.61 31.94
C GLU A 23 8.50 -38.84 32.28
N GLY A 24 8.84 -39.02 33.56
CA GLY A 24 9.06 -40.33 34.18
C GLY A 24 10.32 -41.13 33.82
N HIS A 25 11.20 -40.63 32.96
CA HIS A 25 12.45 -41.34 32.58
C HIS A 25 13.64 -40.93 33.45
N ALA A 26 14.32 -41.90 34.05
CA ALA A 26 15.39 -41.66 35.01
C ALA A 26 16.72 -41.31 34.32
N ALA A 27 17.12 -40.03 34.39
CA ALA A 27 18.47 -39.62 34.07
C ALA A 27 19.47 -40.32 35.01
N LYS A 28 20.35 -41.14 34.42
CA LYS A 28 21.31 -41.99 35.14
C LYS A 28 22.34 -41.10 35.86
N GLY A 29 22.46 -41.23 37.18
CA GLY A 29 23.32 -40.35 37.98
C GLY A 29 24.77 -40.36 37.50
N MET A 30 25.27 -39.19 37.09
CA MET A 30 26.67 -39.02 36.68
C MET A 30 27.58 -38.77 37.90
N PRO A 31 28.82 -39.29 37.90
CA PRO A 31 29.78 -39.00 38.95
C PRO A 31 30.36 -37.60 38.75
N ILE A 32 30.06 -36.69 39.68
CA ILE A 32 30.58 -35.31 39.69
C ILE A 32 32.11 -35.32 39.68
N LYS A 33 32.70 -34.60 38.74
CA LYS A 33 34.12 -34.19 38.75
C LYS A 33 34.16 -32.67 38.85
N GLY A 34 35.23 -32.14 39.45
CA GLY A 34 35.29 -30.75 39.94
C GLY A 34 35.12 -29.67 38.88
N HIS A 35 34.91 -28.45 39.38
CA HIS A 35 34.62 -27.18 38.68
C HIS A 35 33.13 -26.89 38.36
N GLU A 36 32.18 -27.77 38.71
CA GLU A 36 30.75 -27.43 38.66
C GLU A 36 30.32 -26.41 39.73
N ASP A 37 31.11 -26.21 40.80
CA ASP A 37 30.74 -25.32 41.91
C ASP A 37 30.88 -23.81 41.58
N MET A 38 31.81 -23.45 40.69
CA MET A 38 32.21 -22.04 40.47
C MET A 38 31.09 -21.15 39.93
N TRP A 39 30.24 -21.65 39.02
CA TRP A 39 29.14 -20.85 38.48
C TRP A 39 28.02 -20.65 39.50
N VAL A 40 27.84 -21.59 40.44
CA VAL A 40 26.91 -21.47 41.56
C VAL A 40 27.40 -20.43 42.57
N GLU A 41 28.72 -20.39 42.81
CA GLU A 41 29.37 -19.34 43.62
C GLU A 41 29.15 -17.95 43.00
N ILE A 42 29.45 -17.78 41.70
CA ILE A 42 29.25 -16.53 40.95
C ILE A 42 27.78 -16.07 41.03
N GLN A 43 26.82 -16.98 40.81
CA GLN A 43 25.39 -16.67 40.87
C GLN A 43 24.94 -16.30 42.29
N ALA A 44 25.36 -17.05 43.31
CA ALA A 44 25.02 -16.76 44.69
C ALA A 44 25.62 -15.42 45.16
N HIS A 45 26.86 -15.12 44.76
CA HIS A 45 27.52 -13.85 45.06
C HIS A 45 26.78 -12.67 44.40
N THR A 46 26.46 -12.80 43.11
CA THR A 46 25.78 -11.76 42.33
C THR A 46 24.36 -11.49 42.85
N PHE A 47 23.60 -12.55 43.15
CA PHE A 47 22.25 -12.44 43.69
C PHE A 47 22.25 -11.91 45.13
N ARG A 48 23.23 -12.29 45.97
CA ARG A 48 23.42 -11.70 47.31
C ARG A 48 23.69 -10.21 47.24
N ASN A 49 24.58 -9.79 46.35
CA ASN A 49 24.91 -8.37 46.19
C ASN A 49 23.71 -7.56 45.64
N TRP A 50 22.93 -8.14 44.73
CA TRP A 50 21.66 -7.56 44.28
C TRP A 50 20.64 -7.41 45.41
N VAL A 51 20.49 -8.43 46.26
CA VAL A 51 19.65 -8.37 47.47
C VAL A 51 20.13 -7.27 48.42
N ASN A 52 21.44 -7.14 48.62
CA ASN A 52 22.01 -6.10 49.49
C ASN A 52 21.81 -4.67 48.95
N GLU A 53 21.93 -4.43 47.65
CA GLU A 53 21.64 -3.11 47.07
C GLU A 53 20.16 -2.73 47.28
N ASN A 54 19.24 -3.70 47.15
CA ASN A 54 17.81 -3.48 47.39
C ASN A 54 17.42 -3.42 48.88
N LEU A 55 18.30 -3.89 49.80
CA LEU A 55 18.14 -3.77 51.25
C LEU A 55 18.87 -2.55 51.86
N ARG A 56 19.64 -1.81 51.07
CA ARG A 56 20.51 -0.71 51.48
C ARG A 56 19.81 0.34 52.35
N ASP A 57 18.62 0.79 51.94
CA ASP A 57 17.80 1.77 52.68
C ASP A 57 17.09 1.17 53.90
N CYS A 58 16.96 -0.16 53.97
CA CYS A 58 16.31 -0.88 55.06
C CYS A 58 17.25 -1.19 56.23
N GLY A 59 18.56 -0.97 56.09
CA GLY A 59 19.56 -1.25 57.13
C GLY A 59 19.79 -2.73 57.43
N TYR A 60 19.40 -3.62 56.51
CA TYR A 60 19.67 -5.06 56.59
C TYR A 60 20.77 -5.46 55.60
N GLN A 61 21.56 -6.47 55.97
CA GLN A 61 22.57 -7.08 55.10
C GLN A 61 22.44 -8.60 55.15
N VAL A 62 22.63 -9.24 53.99
CA VAL A 62 22.73 -10.69 53.78
C VAL A 62 24.17 -11.02 53.42
N ASN A 63 24.80 -11.92 54.17
CA ASN A 63 26.15 -12.42 53.93
C ASN A 63 26.11 -13.78 53.23
N ASP A 64 25.13 -14.62 53.60
CA ASP A 64 24.87 -15.93 53.00
C ASP A 64 23.36 -16.11 52.76
N LEU A 65 22.97 -16.27 51.49
CA LEU A 65 21.59 -16.46 51.06
C LEU A 65 20.93 -17.69 51.71
N SER A 66 21.70 -18.73 52.02
CA SER A 66 21.22 -20.02 52.53
C SER A 66 20.97 -20.07 54.03
N THR A 67 21.31 -19.01 54.78
CA THR A 67 21.09 -18.90 56.23
C THR A 67 20.40 -17.61 56.65
N ASP A 68 20.80 -16.46 56.10
CA ASP A 68 20.29 -15.14 56.51
C ASP A 68 18.84 -14.86 56.07
N LEU A 69 18.28 -15.66 55.16
CA LEU A 69 16.88 -15.56 54.70
C LEU A 69 15.92 -16.52 55.44
N CYS A 70 16.45 -17.49 56.19
CA CYS A 70 15.67 -18.60 56.77
C CYS A 70 14.75 -18.19 57.93
N ASP A 71 14.94 -17.00 58.49
CA ASP A 71 14.05 -16.40 59.50
C ASP A 71 12.88 -15.60 58.88
N GLY A 72 12.91 -15.40 57.55
CA GLY A 72 11.98 -14.60 56.78
C GLY A 72 12.06 -13.08 57.01
N VAL A 73 12.80 -12.59 58.02
CA VAL A 73 12.88 -11.16 58.38
C VAL A 73 13.49 -10.36 57.23
N ARG A 74 14.63 -10.82 56.71
CA ARG A 74 15.31 -10.15 55.59
C ARG A 74 14.57 -10.32 54.27
N LEU A 75 13.90 -11.46 54.06
CA LEU A 75 13.09 -11.68 52.86
C LEU A 75 11.86 -10.74 52.84
N VAL A 76 11.15 -10.60 53.96
CA VAL A 76 10.04 -9.64 54.06
C VAL A 76 10.54 -8.19 53.91
N ALA A 77 11.73 -7.86 54.44
CA ALA A 77 12.34 -6.54 54.24
C ALA A 77 12.69 -6.26 52.76
N LEU A 78 13.19 -7.28 52.04
CA LEU A 78 13.50 -7.20 50.61
C LEU A 78 12.22 -6.97 49.79
N VAL A 79 11.19 -7.81 49.99
CA VAL A 79 9.92 -7.67 49.28
C VAL A 79 9.25 -6.33 49.61
N SER A 80 9.27 -5.91 50.87
CA SER A 80 8.76 -4.58 51.28
C SER A 80 9.50 -3.43 50.58
N SER A 81 10.82 -3.57 50.36
CA SER A 81 11.65 -2.59 49.65
C SER A 81 11.35 -2.57 48.15
N LEU A 82 11.19 -3.73 47.51
CA LEU A 82 10.87 -3.85 46.08
C LEU A 82 9.47 -3.29 45.79
N GLN A 83 8.46 -3.71 46.56
CA GLN A 83 7.07 -3.27 46.44
C GLN A 83 6.79 -1.84 46.93
N LYS A 84 7.77 -1.20 47.60
CA LYS A 84 7.60 0.07 48.35
C LYS A 84 6.42 0.02 49.35
N LYS A 85 6.06 -1.17 49.83
CA LYS A 85 4.85 -1.52 50.59
C LYS A 85 5.24 -2.10 51.95
N ARG A 86 4.61 -1.65 53.04
CA ARG A 86 4.96 -2.12 54.38
C ARG A 86 4.22 -3.42 54.73
N LEU A 87 4.93 -4.55 54.67
CA LEU A 87 4.42 -5.84 55.13
C LEU A 87 4.47 -5.98 56.66
N LYS A 88 3.62 -6.83 57.23
CA LYS A 88 3.58 -7.16 58.68
C LYS A 88 4.32 -8.47 58.92
N TYR A 89 5.25 -8.52 59.87
CA TYR A 89 6.04 -9.72 60.15
C TYR A 89 6.61 -9.72 61.59
N VAL A 90 7.00 -10.89 62.07
CA VAL A 90 7.65 -11.10 63.37
C VAL A 90 9.12 -10.70 63.26
N LYS A 91 9.48 -9.52 63.80
CA LYS A 91 10.84 -8.95 63.70
C LYS A 91 11.96 -9.74 64.39
N ARG A 92 11.61 -10.68 65.28
CA ARG A 92 12.51 -11.55 66.03
C ARG A 92 11.83 -12.91 66.22
N PRO A 93 11.79 -13.77 65.19
CA PRO A 93 11.19 -15.10 65.30
C PRO A 93 12.03 -15.95 66.26
N LEU A 94 11.37 -16.63 67.18
CA LEU A 94 12.00 -17.52 68.17
C LEU A 94 11.89 -19.00 67.77
N ASN A 95 10.82 -19.36 67.06
CA ASN A 95 10.47 -20.72 66.70
C ASN A 95 10.26 -20.82 65.18
N GLN A 96 10.55 -21.99 64.59
CA GLN A 96 10.42 -22.25 63.14
C GLN A 96 9.04 -21.88 62.56
N HIS A 97 7.97 -21.98 63.36
CA HIS A 97 6.62 -21.56 62.96
C HIS A 97 6.54 -20.05 62.62
N GLN A 98 7.22 -19.19 63.38
CA GLN A 98 7.27 -17.74 63.12
C GLN A 98 8.15 -17.42 61.91
N SER A 99 9.21 -18.19 61.67
CA SER A 99 10.00 -18.10 60.44
C SER A 99 9.16 -18.49 59.21
N LEU A 100 8.38 -19.57 59.31
CA LEU A 100 7.44 -19.99 58.25
C LEU A 100 6.34 -18.95 58.03
N GLU A 101 5.79 -18.33 59.08
CA GLU A 101 4.83 -17.22 58.98
C GLU A 101 5.42 -16.00 58.25
N ASN A 102 6.64 -15.58 58.62
CA ASN A 102 7.37 -14.50 57.95
C ASN A 102 7.60 -14.80 56.46
N VAL A 103 8.18 -15.97 56.14
CA VAL A 103 8.45 -16.36 54.75
C VAL A 103 7.15 -16.49 53.96
N THR A 104 6.10 -17.10 54.51
CA THR A 104 4.79 -17.23 53.84
C THR A 104 4.18 -15.86 53.56
N THR A 105 4.36 -14.88 54.45
CA THR A 105 3.93 -13.49 54.20
C THR A 105 4.68 -12.85 53.03
N ALA A 106 5.99 -13.08 52.91
CA ALA A 106 6.76 -12.62 51.75
C ALA A 106 6.35 -13.33 50.45
N LEU A 107 6.20 -14.66 50.45
CA LEU A 107 5.82 -15.43 49.27
C LEU A 107 4.41 -15.06 48.79
N ASN A 108 3.45 -14.85 49.70
CA ASN A 108 2.11 -14.37 49.35
C ASN A 108 2.17 -12.98 48.70
N ALA A 109 2.92 -12.05 49.29
CA ALA A 109 3.09 -10.71 48.71
C ALA A 109 3.76 -10.75 47.33
N ILE A 110 4.69 -11.67 47.09
CA ILE A 110 5.31 -11.90 45.77
C ILE A 110 4.26 -12.43 44.76
N THR A 111 3.36 -13.32 45.17
CA THR A 111 2.27 -13.80 44.30
C THR A 111 1.17 -12.77 44.06
N ASP A 112 0.95 -11.82 44.97
CA ASP A 112 0.01 -10.70 44.77
C ASP A 112 0.42 -9.81 43.58
N ASP A 113 1.73 -9.66 43.33
CA ASP A 113 2.29 -8.95 42.16
C ASP A 113 2.32 -9.82 40.89
N GLY A 114 1.71 -11.01 40.92
CA GLY A 114 1.57 -11.93 39.78
C GLY A 114 2.79 -12.83 39.50
N ILE A 115 3.82 -12.79 40.34
CA ILE A 115 5.05 -13.60 40.16
C ILE A 115 4.74 -15.08 40.46
N LYS A 116 5.05 -15.97 39.50
CA LYS A 116 4.70 -17.39 39.58
C LYS A 116 5.77 -18.21 40.31
N LEU A 117 5.52 -18.51 41.58
CA LEU A 117 6.37 -19.35 42.43
C LEU A 117 6.28 -20.84 42.07
N VAL A 118 6.99 -21.27 41.01
CA VAL A 118 7.02 -22.68 40.59
C VAL A 118 7.95 -23.49 41.50
N ASN A 119 7.38 -24.41 42.30
CA ASN A 119 8.09 -25.31 43.21
C ASN A 119 8.93 -24.62 44.30
N ILE A 120 8.50 -23.47 44.80
CA ILE A 120 9.14 -22.74 45.91
C ILE A 120 8.14 -22.60 47.06
N GLY A 121 8.28 -23.40 48.12
CA GLY A 121 7.48 -23.29 49.34
C GLY A 121 8.20 -22.52 50.45
N SER A 122 7.46 -22.10 51.49
CA SER A 122 8.08 -21.42 52.65
C SER A 122 9.02 -22.33 53.43
N VAL A 123 8.75 -23.64 53.44
CA VAL A 123 9.63 -24.68 54.02
C VAL A 123 11.00 -24.72 53.33
N ASP A 124 11.07 -24.55 52.01
CA ASP A 124 12.33 -24.60 51.26
C ASP A 124 13.29 -23.46 51.63
N ILE A 125 12.74 -22.26 51.83
CA ILE A 125 13.51 -21.09 52.26
C ILE A 125 13.94 -21.22 53.72
N VAL A 126 13.04 -21.65 54.62
CA VAL A 126 13.36 -21.87 56.04
C VAL A 126 14.39 -22.97 56.25
N ASN A 127 14.44 -23.97 55.35
CA ASN A 127 15.45 -25.04 55.36
C ASN A 127 16.77 -24.68 54.64
N GLY A 128 16.92 -23.44 54.13
CA GLY A 128 18.16 -23.00 53.49
C GLY A 128 18.44 -23.63 52.11
N ASN A 129 17.40 -24.02 51.36
CA ASN A 129 17.57 -24.66 50.05
C ASN A 129 18.06 -23.64 49.00
N LEU A 130 19.39 -23.45 48.93
CA LEU A 130 20.05 -22.45 48.09
C LEU A 130 19.54 -22.45 46.65
N LYS A 131 19.31 -23.62 46.03
CA LYS A 131 18.82 -23.70 44.64
C LYS A 131 17.45 -23.06 44.45
N LEU A 132 16.54 -23.24 45.41
CA LEU A 132 15.20 -22.62 45.36
C LEU A 132 15.23 -21.16 45.81
N ILE A 133 16.16 -20.79 46.69
CA ILE A 133 16.43 -19.40 47.07
C ILE A 133 16.98 -18.59 45.88
N LEU A 134 17.92 -19.15 45.10
CA LEU A 134 18.41 -18.53 43.86
C LEU A 134 17.30 -18.40 42.81
N GLY A 135 16.47 -19.44 42.64
CA GLY A 135 15.30 -19.38 41.76
C GLY A 135 14.26 -18.31 42.18
N LEU A 136 14.07 -18.12 43.50
CA LEU A 136 13.24 -17.06 44.05
C LEU A 136 13.83 -15.68 43.71
N ILE A 137 15.11 -15.45 44.01
CA ILE A 137 15.76 -14.15 43.78
C ILE A 137 15.80 -13.82 42.28
N TRP A 138 16.09 -14.80 41.42
CA TRP A 138 15.97 -14.62 39.97
C TRP A 138 14.56 -14.19 39.55
N SER A 139 13.51 -14.76 40.14
CA SER A 139 12.12 -14.37 39.85
C SER A 139 11.82 -12.92 40.26
N LEU A 140 12.43 -12.44 41.35
CA LEU A 140 12.36 -11.03 41.77
C LEU A 140 13.16 -10.11 40.83
N ILE A 141 14.36 -10.52 40.42
CA ILE A 141 15.19 -9.79 39.44
C ILE A 141 14.43 -9.64 38.11
N VAL A 142 13.83 -10.73 37.60
CA VAL A 142 13.01 -10.71 36.39
C VAL A 142 11.90 -9.67 36.48
N HIS A 143 11.09 -9.68 37.54
CA HIS A 143 9.95 -8.77 37.65
C HIS A 143 10.35 -7.31 37.92
N TYR A 144 11.14 -7.05 38.98
CA TYR A 144 11.40 -5.68 39.44
C TYR A 144 12.55 -4.96 38.72
N GLN A 145 13.37 -5.65 37.90
CA GLN A 145 14.46 -5.03 37.14
C GLN A 145 14.27 -5.03 35.62
N PHE A 146 13.40 -5.90 35.07
CA PHE A 146 13.09 -5.94 33.63
C PHE A 146 11.64 -5.56 33.28
N GLY A 147 10.74 -5.49 34.26
CA GLY A 147 9.31 -5.27 34.02
C GLY A 147 8.52 -6.56 33.81
N SER A 148 7.21 -6.43 33.72
CA SER A 148 6.23 -7.52 33.62
C SER A 148 6.00 -7.95 32.16
N SER A 149 7.08 -8.21 31.43
CA SER A 149 7.02 -8.45 29.99
C SER A 149 6.37 -9.79 29.63
N LYS A 150 5.55 -9.76 28.56
CA LYS A 150 5.07 -10.95 27.84
C LYS A 150 6.22 -11.73 27.16
N PHE A 151 7.40 -11.13 27.03
CA PHE A 151 8.55 -11.68 26.30
C PHE A 151 9.73 -12.02 27.23
N PRO A 152 10.47 -13.12 26.98
CA PRO A 152 11.66 -13.45 27.78
C PRO A 152 12.72 -12.34 27.70
N PRO A 153 13.15 -11.75 28.84
CA PRO A 153 14.10 -10.63 28.85
C PRO A 153 15.40 -10.90 28.08
N LYS A 154 15.89 -12.14 28.12
CA LYS A 154 17.06 -12.62 27.36
C LYS A 154 17.00 -12.26 25.87
N LYS A 155 15.84 -12.40 25.21
CA LYS A 155 15.66 -12.06 23.78
C LYS A 155 15.78 -10.55 23.57
N MET A 156 15.09 -9.77 24.39
CA MET A 156 15.01 -8.30 24.25
C MET A 156 16.37 -7.64 24.54
N MET A 157 17.05 -8.08 25.60
CA MET A 157 18.42 -7.64 25.92
C MET A 157 19.42 -7.95 24.80
N LEU A 158 19.43 -9.17 24.25
CA LEU A 158 20.34 -9.52 23.15
C LEU A 158 20.03 -8.74 21.87
N ALA A 159 18.76 -8.46 21.58
CA ALA A 159 18.38 -7.64 20.44
C ALA A 159 18.92 -6.20 20.59
N TRP A 160 18.73 -5.55 21.73
CA TRP A 160 19.31 -4.23 21.99
C TRP A 160 20.84 -4.26 21.93
N LEU A 161 21.49 -5.22 22.61
CA LEU A 161 22.94 -5.35 22.65
C LEU A 161 23.59 -5.51 21.27
N LYS A 162 23.02 -6.37 20.42
CA LYS A 162 23.48 -6.53 19.03
C LYS A 162 23.32 -5.25 18.21
N ASN A 163 22.21 -4.55 18.41
CA ASN A 163 21.90 -3.33 17.69
C ASN A 163 22.75 -2.13 18.15
N VAL A 164 23.13 -2.05 19.43
CA VAL A 164 23.99 -0.96 19.94
C VAL A 164 25.49 -1.24 19.85
N LEU A 165 25.91 -2.51 19.79
CA LEU A 165 27.31 -2.95 19.67
C LEU A 165 27.53 -3.93 18.50
N PRO A 166 27.25 -3.54 17.24
CA PRO A 166 27.37 -4.45 16.09
C PRO A 166 28.80 -4.97 15.89
N GLU A 167 29.82 -4.14 16.14
CA GLU A 167 31.23 -4.51 16.05
C GLU A 167 31.63 -5.59 17.07
N CYS A 168 31.00 -5.61 18.26
CA CYS A 168 31.37 -6.52 19.35
C CYS A 168 30.81 -7.94 19.18
N SER A 169 29.95 -8.19 18.18
CA SER A 169 29.42 -9.53 17.86
C SER A 169 28.83 -10.28 19.07
N ILE A 170 27.95 -9.62 19.82
CA ILE A 170 27.36 -10.17 21.06
C ILE A 170 26.31 -11.26 20.76
N HIS A 171 26.48 -12.45 21.32
CA HIS A 171 25.58 -13.60 21.17
C HIS A 171 25.01 -14.12 22.51
N ASN A 172 25.72 -13.93 23.62
CA ASN A 172 25.36 -14.43 24.95
C ASN A 172 25.61 -13.41 26.08
N PHE A 173 25.42 -13.87 27.33
CA PHE A 173 25.66 -13.12 28.57
C PHE A 173 26.85 -13.69 29.37
N THR A 174 27.73 -14.45 28.72
CA THR A 174 28.80 -15.23 29.36
C THR A 174 30.15 -14.92 28.69
N SER A 175 30.61 -15.75 27.75
CA SER A 175 31.95 -15.68 27.15
C SER A 175 32.24 -14.34 26.48
N ASP A 176 31.23 -13.73 25.85
CA ASP A 176 31.42 -12.55 24.98
C ASP A 176 31.78 -11.29 25.80
N TRP A 177 31.57 -11.36 27.12
CA TRP A 177 31.84 -10.29 28.07
C TRP A 177 33.15 -10.46 28.82
N ASN A 178 33.74 -11.68 28.80
CA ASN A 178 34.92 -12.01 29.62
C ASN A 178 36.15 -11.14 29.32
N SER A 179 36.31 -10.62 28.10
CA SER A 179 37.45 -9.77 27.75
C SER A 179 37.39 -8.35 28.34
N GLY A 180 36.24 -7.93 28.88
CA GLY A 180 35.96 -6.54 29.29
C GLY A 180 35.78 -5.56 28.12
N ILE A 181 36.05 -5.96 26.88
CA ILE A 181 35.98 -5.11 25.68
C ILE A 181 34.53 -4.74 25.37
N ALA A 182 33.62 -5.70 25.38
CA ALA A 182 32.19 -5.48 25.16
C ALA A 182 31.58 -4.50 26.19
N LEU A 183 31.99 -4.59 27.46
CA LEU A 183 31.57 -3.64 28.50
C LEU A 183 32.20 -2.25 28.30
N SER A 184 33.45 -2.18 27.89
CA SER A 184 34.13 -0.92 27.56
C SER A 184 33.45 -0.20 26.40
N ALA A 185 33.08 -0.93 25.35
CA ALA A 185 32.28 -0.43 24.23
C ALA A 185 30.87 0.03 24.67
N LEU A 186 30.21 -0.72 25.56
CA LEU A 186 28.90 -0.35 26.12
C LEU A 186 28.95 0.97 26.90
N LEU A 187 30.04 1.24 27.63
CA LEU A 187 30.25 2.49 28.34
C LEU A 187 30.43 3.67 27.39
N ASP A 188 31.16 3.49 26.30
CA ASP A 188 31.33 4.52 25.28
C ASP A 188 30.03 4.76 24.48
N TYR A 189 29.24 3.72 24.18
CA TYR A 189 27.88 3.90 23.65
C TYR A 189 27.00 4.73 24.59
N CYS A 190 27.01 4.41 25.89
CA CYS A 190 26.23 5.13 26.90
C CYS A 190 26.64 6.61 27.04
N LYS A 191 27.92 6.92 26.82
CA LYS A 191 28.47 8.27 26.85
C LYS A 191 29.69 8.35 25.93
N PRO A 192 29.54 8.80 24.67
CA PRO A 192 30.63 8.83 23.69
C PRO A 192 31.86 9.61 24.20
N GLY A 193 33.03 9.01 24.06
CA GLY A 193 34.29 9.52 24.61
C GLY A 193 34.52 9.21 26.09
N LEU A 194 33.76 8.29 26.70
CA LEU A 194 34.02 7.78 28.05
C LEU A 194 35.09 6.66 28.04
N PHE A 195 35.18 5.90 26.95
CA PHE A 195 36.16 4.82 26.78
C PHE A 195 36.54 4.69 25.28
N PRO A 196 37.09 5.74 24.65
CA PRO A 196 37.28 5.77 23.18
C PRO A 196 38.20 4.65 22.67
N ASP A 197 39.22 4.29 23.46
CA ASP A 197 40.27 3.33 23.10
C ASP A 197 39.83 1.86 23.27
N TRP A 198 38.52 1.58 23.44
CA TRP A 198 38.03 0.22 23.74
C TRP A 198 38.42 -0.82 22.67
N ARG A 199 38.62 -0.38 21.43
CA ARG A 199 39.04 -1.24 20.29
C ARG A 199 40.51 -1.68 20.37
N GLU A 200 41.33 -1.03 21.20
CA GLU A 200 42.79 -1.25 21.29
C GLU A 200 43.20 -2.08 22.53
N LEU A 201 42.25 -2.48 23.36
CA LEU A 201 42.49 -3.29 24.57
C LEU A 201 42.94 -4.72 24.21
N ASP A 202 43.97 -5.24 24.90
CA ASP A 202 44.32 -6.66 24.80
C ASP A 202 43.23 -7.52 25.48
N PRO A 203 42.57 -8.46 24.77
CA PRO A 203 41.58 -9.38 25.36
C PRO A 203 42.14 -10.24 26.50
N ARG A 204 43.46 -10.38 26.61
CA ARG A 204 44.16 -11.15 27.65
C ARG A 204 44.21 -10.44 29.00
N GLU A 205 44.08 -9.12 29.03
CA GLU A 205 44.01 -8.34 30.28
C GLU A 205 42.57 -8.26 30.83
N SER A 206 41.79 -9.32 30.60
CA SER A 206 40.36 -9.48 30.90
C SER A 206 39.92 -8.88 32.24
N VAL A 207 40.55 -9.29 33.35
CA VAL A 207 40.22 -8.81 34.70
C VAL A 207 40.46 -7.30 34.82
N GLN A 208 41.57 -6.77 34.28
CA GLN A 208 41.88 -5.33 34.33
C GLN A 208 40.92 -4.52 33.46
N ASN A 209 40.55 -5.03 32.28
CA ASN A 209 39.56 -4.42 31.39
C ASN A 209 38.19 -4.34 32.08
N CYS A 210 37.73 -5.46 32.67
CA CYS A 210 36.51 -5.52 33.47
C CYS A 210 36.57 -4.57 34.67
N GLU A 211 37.66 -4.56 35.43
CA GLU A 211 37.82 -3.72 36.62
C GLU A 211 37.79 -2.22 36.28
N ARG A 212 38.51 -1.80 35.23
CA ARG A 212 38.49 -0.43 34.69
C ARG A 212 37.10 -0.03 34.23
N ALA A 213 36.43 -0.89 33.47
CA ALA A 213 35.09 -0.64 32.96
C ALA A 213 34.03 -0.56 34.08
N MET A 214 33.98 -1.54 34.99
CA MET A 214 33.00 -1.58 36.08
C MET A 214 33.19 -0.42 37.07
N ARG A 215 34.44 0.00 37.35
CA ARG A 215 34.71 1.23 38.13
C ARG A 215 34.23 2.49 37.43
N LEU A 216 34.36 2.59 36.10
CA LEU A 216 33.79 3.71 35.34
C LEU A 216 32.25 3.67 35.34
N ALA A 217 31.64 2.50 35.21
CA ALA A 217 30.19 2.29 35.30
C ALA A 217 29.63 2.80 36.65
N GLN A 218 30.27 2.40 37.76
CA GLN A 218 29.91 2.85 39.09
C GLN A 218 30.12 4.36 39.26
N LYS A 219 31.29 4.88 38.88
CA LYS A 219 31.67 6.29 39.08
C LYS A 219 30.85 7.28 38.24
N VAL A 220 30.45 6.91 37.02
CA VAL A 220 29.83 7.83 36.04
C VAL A 220 28.32 7.62 35.90
N PHE A 221 27.83 6.39 36.10
CA PHE A 221 26.42 6.05 35.93
C PHE A 221 25.74 5.54 37.22
N ASN A 222 26.46 5.49 38.35
CA ASN A 222 25.97 4.94 39.62
C ASN A 222 25.46 3.49 39.51
N ILE A 223 26.08 2.69 38.62
CA ILE A 223 25.76 1.27 38.46
C ILE A 223 26.41 0.48 39.61
N PRO A 224 25.65 -0.30 40.40
CA PRO A 224 26.19 -1.06 41.52
C PRO A 224 27.03 -2.26 41.01
N MET A 225 28.14 -2.55 41.69
CA MET A 225 28.94 -3.75 41.42
C MET A 225 28.27 -4.97 42.09
N VAL A 226 27.13 -5.40 41.52
CA VAL A 226 26.48 -6.65 41.95
C VAL A 226 27.32 -7.87 41.58
N LEU A 227 27.91 -7.85 40.38
CA LEU A 227 28.93 -8.78 39.90
C LEU A 227 30.33 -8.19 40.15
N GLU A 228 31.34 -9.04 40.33
CA GLU A 228 32.74 -8.62 40.51
C GLU A 228 33.54 -8.70 39.19
N PRO A 229 34.59 -7.88 38.98
CA PRO A 229 35.41 -7.90 37.76
C PRO A 229 35.98 -9.26 37.39
N GLU A 230 36.46 -9.99 38.39
CA GLU A 230 37.04 -11.33 38.30
C GLU A 230 35.99 -12.36 37.83
N TYR A 231 34.76 -12.22 38.32
CA TYR A 231 33.64 -13.05 37.93
C TYR A 231 33.07 -12.68 36.55
N LEU A 232 33.07 -11.39 36.17
CA LEU A 232 32.73 -10.96 34.80
C LEU A 232 33.78 -11.45 33.79
N ALA A 233 35.06 -11.48 34.17
CA ALA A 233 36.17 -12.02 33.37
C ALA A 233 36.23 -13.57 33.37
N SER A 234 35.39 -14.25 34.16
CA SER A 234 35.48 -15.70 34.37
C SER A 234 34.81 -16.51 33.25
N PRO A 235 35.46 -17.57 32.71
CA PRO A 235 34.83 -18.49 31.78
C PRO A 235 33.70 -19.33 32.42
N TYR A 236 33.50 -19.21 33.74
CA TYR A 236 32.41 -19.83 34.50
C TYR A 236 31.24 -18.87 34.78
N LEU A 237 31.25 -17.65 34.22
CA LEU A 237 30.13 -16.72 34.31
C LEU A 237 28.84 -17.37 33.77
N ASP A 238 27.78 -17.37 34.57
CA ASP A 238 26.46 -17.86 34.15
C ASP A 238 25.60 -16.74 33.54
N GLU A 239 24.64 -17.14 32.70
CA GLU A 239 23.79 -16.17 31.99
C GLU A 239 22.97 -15.28 32.93
N LEU A 240 22.57 -15.76 34.11
CA LEU A 240 21.71 -15.00 35.01
C LEU A 240 22.50 -13.90 35.72
N SER A 241 23.74 -14.19 36.14
CA SER A 241 24.65 -13.17 36.68
C SER A 241 25.00 -12.09 35.64
N GLY A 242 25.34 -12.51 34.42
CA GLY A 242 25.61 -11.58 33.31
C GLY A 242 24.41 -10.69 33.00
N MET A 243 23.21 -11.27 32.88
CA MET A 243 21.96 -10.50 32.69
C MET A 243 21.66 -9.56 33.88
N THR A 244 21.92 -10.00 35.12
CA THR A 244 21.66 -9.20 36.34
C THR A 244 22.53 -7.95 36.39
N TYR A 245 23.81 -8.04 36.01
CA TYR A 245 24.67 -6.85 35.92
C TYR A 245 24.32 -5.98 34.71
N LEU A 246 24.24 -6.56 33.50
CA LEU A 246 24.09 -5.80 32.26
C LEU A 246 22.75 -5.09 32.12
N SER A 247 21.69 -5.58 32.78
CA SER A 247 20.38 -4.93 32.79
C SER A 247 20.35 -3.55 33.48
N TYR A 248 21.33 -3.22 34.32
CA TYR A 248 21.49 -1.85 34.84
C TYR A 248 21.77 -0.81 33.75
N PHE A 249 22.25 -1.23 32.57
CA PHE A 249 22.40 -0.38 31.38
C PHE A 249 21.14 -0.31 30.51
N MET A 250 20.11 -1.12 30.78
CA MET A 250 18.97 -1.35 29.87
C MET A 250 17.59 -1.09 30.49
N LYS A 251 17.46 -1.10 31.82
CA LYS A 251 16.20 -0.77 32.51
C LYS A 251 15.74 0.67 32.24
N GLU A 252 14.53 1.03 32.64
CA GLU A 252 14.06 2.41 32.45
C GLU A 252 14.99 3.41 33.18
N LEU A 253 15.19 4.59 32.58
CA LEU A 253 16.05 5.66 33.07
C LEU A 253 17.54 5.26 33.27
N SER A 254 17.96 4.16 32.66
CA SER A 254 19.37 3.73 32.61
C SER A 254 20.22 4.58 31.64
N PRO A 255 21.56 4.53 31.72
CA PRO A 255 22.42 5.24 30.77
C PRO A 255 22.24 4.79 29.31
N GLY A 256 21.99 3.49 29.06
CA GLY A 256 21.72 2.99 27.71
C GLY A 256 20.37 3.44 27.18
N TYR A 257 19.32 3.43 28.03
CA TYR A 257 18.01 4.02 27.72
C TYR A 257 18.15 5.48 27.28
N PHE A 258 18.86 6.31 28.05
CA PHE A 258 19.06 7.72 27.70
C PHE A 258 19.96 7.92 26.47
N ALA A 259 20.90 7.02 26.18
CA ALA A 259 21.70 7.07 24.96
C ALA A 259 20.87 6.75 23.71
N THR A 260 20.09 5.66 23.73
CA THR A 260 19.19 5.31 22.62
C THR A 260 18.10 6.37 22.44
N LEU A 261 17.50 6.89 23.53
CA LEU A 261 16.46 7.93 23.47
C LEU A 261 16.99 9.24 22.87
N ARG A 262 18.15 9.73 23.33
CA ARG A 262 18.79 10.93 22.78
C ARG A 262 19.11 10.78 21.30
N TRP A 263 19.50 9.58 20.88
CA TRP A 263 19.69 9.30 19.46
C TRP A 263 18.37 9.37 18.68
N VAL A 264 17.27 8.73 19.14
CA VAL A 264 15.96 8.83 18.47
C VAL A 264 15.51 10.28 18.35
N GLN A 265 15.58 11.05 19.44
CA GLN A 265 15.25 12.48 19.47
C GLN A 265 16.06 13.31 18.46
N SER A 266 17.28 12.89 18.12
CA SER A 266 18.11 13.54 17.10
C SER A 266 17.73 13.20 15.66
N GLN A 267 16.99 12.10 15.43
CA GLN A 267 16.54 11.67 14.11
C GLN A 267 15.11 12.12 13.79
N VAL A 268 14.24 12.18 14.81
CA VAL A 268 12.81 12.57 14.70
C VAL A 268 12.40 13.66 15.71
N PRO A 269 13.03 14.85 15.67
CA PRO A 269 12.73 15.94 16.61
C PRO A 269 11.26 16.41 16.56
N GLU A 270 10.56 16.22 15.44
CA GLU A 270 9.14 16.54 15.29
C GLU A 270 8.20 15.62 16.09
N CYS A 271 8.65 14.41 16.47
CA CYS A 271 7.84 13.46 17.24
C CYS A 271 7.81 13.75 18.75
N ASN A 272 8.74 14.57 19.27
CA ASN A 272 8.83 14.93 20.70
C ASN A 272 8.86 13.72 21.66
N VAL A 273 9.58 12.65 21.25
CA VAL A 273 9.70 11.38 21.98
C VAL A 273 10.41 11.58 23.33
N LYS A 274 9.84 11.04 24.41
CA LYS A 274 10.36 11.10 25.79
C LYS A 274 10.57 9.71 26.41
N ASN A 275 9.84 8.70 25.94
CA ASN A 275 9.92 7.33 26.41
C ASN A 275 9.96 6.30 25.25
N PHE A 276 10.04 5.01 25.61
CA PHE A 276 9.96 3.87 24.70
C PHE A 276 8.70 3.03 24.92
N THR A 277 7.62 3.66 25.43
CA THR A 277 6.33 3.01 25.70
C THR A 277 5.22 3.81 25.00
N THR A 278 4.51 4.66 25.74
CA THR A 278 3.38 5.47 25.27
C THR A 278 3.66 6.36 24.06
N ASP A 279 4.86 6.92 23.92
CA ASP A 279 5.22 7.82 22.81
C ASP A 279 5.41 7.08 21.47
N TRP A 280 5.30 5.75 21.46
CA TRP A 280 5.44 4.92 20.26
C TRP A 280 4.14 4.28 19.80
N ASN A 281 3.13 4.13 20.67
CA ASN A 281 1.98 3.27 20.40
C ASN A 281 1.19 3.63 19.14
N ASP A 282 1.05 4.93 18.83
CA ASP A 282 0.34 5.40 17.63
C ASP A 282 1.05 5.09 16.30
N GLY A 283 2.27 4.56 16.35
CA GLY A 283 3.09 4.16 15.20
C GLY A 283 3.72 5.34 14.44
N LEU A 284 3.34 6.60 14.70
CA LEU A 284 3.88 7.75 13.98
C LEU A 284 5.37 7.95 14.29
N THR A 285 5.80 7.71 15.53
CA THR A 285 7.22 7.78 15.91
C THR A 285 8.08 6.79 15.10
N LEU A 286 7.64 5.52 14.97
CA LEU A 286 8.32 4.52 14.18
C LEU A 286 8.30 4.86 12.68
N CYS A 287 7.13 5.19 12.13
CA CYS A 287 6.96 5.57 10.73
C CYS A 287 7.83 6.78 10.34
N THR A 288 7.94 7.79 11.21
CA THR A 288 8.80 8.96 10.97
C THR A 288 10.27 8.56 11.01
N LEU A 289 10.67 7.68 11.94
CA LEU A 289 12.05 7.18 12.05
C LEU A 289 12.46 6.41 10.79
N VAL A 290 11.65 5.44 10.36
CA VAL A 290 11.82 4.67 9.11
C VAL A 290 11.97 5.61 7.91
N ARG A 291 11.07 6.58 7.78
CA ARG A 291 11.12 7.57 6.70
C ARG A 291 12.38 8.45 6.74
N SER A 292 12.89 8.77 7.94
CA SER A 292 14.13 9.56 8.13
C SER A 292 15.41 8.84 7.66
N PHE A 293 15.33 7.54 7.38
CA PHE A 293 16.39 6.72 6.76
C PHE A 293 16.10 6.35 5.29
N GLY A 294 14.94 6.75 4.76
CA GLY A 294 14.54 6.52 3.36
C GLY A 294 13.68 5.27 3.14
N GLY A 295 13.21 4.61 4.20
CA GLY A 295 12.32 3.46 4.10
C GLY A 295 10.89 3.84 3.70
N PRO A 296 10.13 2.91 3.07
CA PRO A 296 8.79 3.18 2.58
C PRO A 296 7.77 3.29 3.72
N VAL A 297 6.99 4.36 3.70
CA VAL A 297 5.78 4.51 4.52
C VAL A 297 4.68 5.14 3.64
N PRO A 298 3.90 4.32 2.91
CA PRO A 298 2.83 4.79 2.04
C PRO A 298 1.86 5.71 2.76
N GLY A 299 1.55 6.87 2.16
CA GLY A 299 0.60 7.82 2.75
C GLY A 299 1.01 8.47 4.07
N HIS A 300 2.26 8.36 4.52
CA HIS A 300 2.79 8.83 5.84
C HIS A 300 2.21 10.14 6.41
N LYS A 301 1.96 11.15 5.56
CA LYS A 301 1.41 12.47 5.99
C LYS A 301 -0.06 12.43 6.43
N ASN A 302 -0.76 11.34 6.11
CA ASN A 302 -2.19 11.13 6.34
C ASN A 302 -2.45 10.06 7.42
N LEU A 303 -1.41 9.55 8.09
CA LEU A 303 -1.57 8.54 9.14
C LEU A 303 -2.44 9.07 10.28
N SER A 304 -3.47 8.32 10.60
CA SER A 304 -4.39 8.62 11.71
C SER A 304 -3.71 8.35 13.05
N ARG A 305 -4.09 9.10 14.10
CA ARG A 305 -3.63 8.88 15.48
C ARG A 305 -4.65 8.14 16.35
N ARG A 306 -5.77 7.67 15.78
CA ARG A 306 -6.83 7.04 16.57
C ARG A 306 -6.44 5.60 16.97
N PRO A 307 -6.88 5.09 18.14
CA PRO A 307 -6.55 3.74 18.60
C PRO A 307 -6.92 2.63 17.62
N GLU A 308 -7.99 2.78 16.82
CA GLU A 308 -8.36 1.80 15.79
C GLU A 308 -7.31 1.65 14.67
N ASP A 309 -6.46 2.65 14.44
CA ASP A 309 -5.47 2.68 13.37
C ASP A 309 -4.04 2.31 13.85
N TRP A 310 -3.82 2.19 15.17
CA TRP A 310 -2.48 2.06 15.76
C TRP A 310 -1.73 0.80 15.26
N GLU A 311 -2.36 -0.38 15.27
CA GLU A 311 -1.72 -1.62 14.80
C GLU A 311 -1.29 -1.52 13.32
N THR A 312 -2.13 -0.92 12.48
CA THR A 312 -1.87 -0.70 11.04
C THR A 312 -0.74 0.32 10.80
N ASN A 313 -0.62 1.34 11.65
CA ASN A 313 0.52 2.26 11.61
C ASN A 313 1.82 1.54 12.03
N GLN A 314 1.79 0.71 13.08
CA GLN A 314 2.94 -0.09 13.49
C GLN A 314 3.33 -1.10 12.40
N GLU A 315 2.37 -1.72 11.72
CA GLU A 315 2.63 -2.66 10.63
C GLU A 315 3.35 -1.99 9.45
N GLN A 316 2.92 -0.79 9.04
CA GLN A 316 3.64 0.01 8.04
C GLN A 316 5.06 0.35 8.49
N GLY A 317 5.23 0.80 9.74
CA GLY A 317 6.55 1.11 10.30
C GLY A 317 7.47 -0.10 10.35
N VAL A 318 6.97 -1.26 10.79
CA VAL A 318 7.73 -2.51 10.84
C VAL A 318 8.10 -3.01 9.45
N ASN A 319 7.17 -2.96 8.49
CA ASN A 319 7.43 -3.38 7.10
C ASN A 319 8.45 -2.45 6.41
N GLY A 320 8.35 -1.13 6.62
CA GLY A 320 9.35 -0.18 6.12
C GLY A 320 10.72 -0.31 6.80
N GLY A 321 10.75 -0.69 8.09
CA GLY A 321 11.97 -1.05 8.81
C GLY A 321 12.62 -2.32 8.26
N LEU A 322 11.83 -3.35 7.95
CA LEU A 322 12.31 -4.58 7.32
C LEU A 322 12.89 -4.33 5.91
N ARG A 323 12.28 -3.43 5.12
CA ARG A 323 12.83 -2.95 3.83
C ARG A 323 14.17 -2.24 3.96
N LEU A 324 14.47 -1.65 5.12
CA LEU A 324 15.78 -1.08 5.47
C LEU A 324 16.76 -2.11 6.07
N GLY A 325 16.36 -3.38 6.21
CA GLY A 325 17.16 -4.45 6.81
C GLY A 325 17.08 -4.54 8.35
N VAL A 326 16.11 -3.87 9.00
CA VAL A 326 15.94 -3.89 10.45
C VAL A 326 14.92 -4.96 10.87
N GLU A 327 15.43 -6.08 11.37
CA GLU A 327 14.63 -7.23 11.85
C GLU A 327 13.70 -6.86 13.03
N PRO A 328 12.40 -7.21 12.98
CA PRO A 328 11.43 -6.88 14.03
C PRO A 328 11.67 -7.62 15.35
N VAL A 329 11.79 -6.85 16.43
CA VAL A 329 11.96 -7.40 17.80
C VAL A 329 10.62 -7.82 18.42
N LEU A 330 9.58 -7.00 18.18
CA LEU A 330 8.18 -7.13 18.60
C LEU A 330 7.25 -7.24 17.37
N ARG A 331 6.00 -7.69 17.54
CA ARG A 331 4.98 -7.60 16.47
C ARG A 331 4.28 -6.22 16.53
N PRO A 332 3.65 -5.75 15.43
CA PRO A 332 2.88 -4.51 15.42
C PRO A 332 1.90 -4.36 16.59
N VAL A 333 1.06 -5.39 16.84
CA VAL A 333 0.11 -5.43 17.95
C VAL A 333 0.76 -5.30 19.34
N ASP A 334 1.99 -5.77 19.52
CA ASP A 334 2.71 -5.68 20.80
C ASP A 334 3.33 -4.30 21.01
N MET A 335 3.54 -3.51 19.94
CA MET A 335 4.06 -2.14 20.00
C MET A 335 2.93 -1.10 20.07
N ALA A 336 1.73 -1.44 19.59
CA ALA A 336 0.50 -0.66 19.78
C ALA A 336 -0.09 -0.80 21.20
N ASP A 337 0.36 -1.78 21.99
CA ASP A 337 -0.11 -2.03 23.36
C ASP A 337 0.30 -0.90 24.33
N PRO A 338 -0.64 -0.20 25.00
CA PRO A 338 -0.31 0.82 26.01
C PRO A 338 0.59 0.32 27.14
N GLU A 339 0.50 -0.98 27.47
CA GLU A 339 1.28 -1.65 28.51
C GLU A 339 2.56 -2.29 27.93
N VAL A 340 3.08 -1.79 26.81
CA VAL A 340 4.33 -2.29 26.20
C VAL A 340 5.55 -1.94 27.05
N GLU A 341 6.37 -2.96 27.34
CA GLU A 341 7.63 -2.81 28.06
C GLU A 341 8.71 -2.15 27.19
N HIS A 342 9.39 -1.15 27.77
CA HIS A 342 10.28 -0.24 27.05
C HIS A 342 11.40 -0.94 26.27
N LEU A 343 11.91 -2.06 26.80
CA LEU A 343 13.11 -2.71 26.29
C LEU A 343 12.93 -3.27 24.88
N GLY A 344 11.73 -3.75 24.52
CA GLY A 344 11.48 -4.29 23.18
C GLY A 344 11.42 -3.20 22.10
N VAL A 345 10.82 -2.07 22.42
CA VAL A 345 10.74 -0.89 21.54
C VAL A 345 12.13 -0.22 21.43
N MET A 346 12.83 -0.05 22.54
CA MET A 346 14.20 0.45 22.60
C MET A 346 15.18 -0.42 21.81
N ALA A 347 15.04 -1.75 21.88
CA ALA A 347 15.82 -2.70 21.08
C ALA A 347 15.58 -2.52 19.58
N TYR A 348 14.33 -2.35 19.14
CA TYR A 348 14.01 -2.14 17.73
C TYR A 348 14.50 -0.78 17.22
N ALA A 349 14.26 0.29 18.00
CA ALA A 349 14.76 1.63 17.70
C ALA A 349 16.29 1.69 17.53
N ALA A 350 17.03 0.93 18.35
CA ALA A 350 18.48 0.80 18.22
C ALA A 350 18.94 0.17 16.89
N GLY A 351 18.11 -0.65 16.24
CA GLY A 351 18.45 -1.30 14.97
C GLY A 351 18.66 -0.33 13.80
N PHE A 352 18.11 0.88 13.90
CA PHE A 352 18.25 1.93 12.90
C PHE A 352 19.55 2.76 13.05
N GLN A 353 20.33 2.58 14.12
CA GLN A 353 21.44 3.49 14.47
C GLN A 353 22.60 3.53 13.46
N TRP A 354 22.82 2.44 12.73
CA TRP A 354 24.00 2.25 11.88
C TRP A 354 23.67 2.19 10.37
N LEU A 355 22.43 2.53 10.00
CA LEU A 355 21.97 2.52 8.60
C LEU A 355 22.55 3.70 7.80
N LYS A 356 22.98 3.45 6.56
CA LYS A 356 23.19 4.49 5.55
C LYS A 356 21.81 5.11 5.22
N LYS A 357 21.65 6.43 5.44
CA LYS A 357 20.44 7.15 5.01
C LYS A 357 20.31 7.13 3.49
N LYS A 358 19.13 6.80 3.00
CA LYS A 358 18.74 6.83 1.57
C LYS A 358 17.69 7.93 1.32
N PRO A 359 17.49 8.38 0.07
CA PRO A 359 16.31 9.16 -0.28
C PRO A 359 15.02 8.33 -0.10
N PRO A 360 13.88 8.96 0.25
CA PRO A 360 12.58 8.27 0.28
C PRO A 360 12.24 7.63 -1.08
N PRO A 361 11.48 6.53 -1.13
CA PRO A 361 11.35 5.71 -2.34
C PRO A 361 10.84 6.50 -3.56
N GLY A 362 9.80 7.32 -3.36
CA GLY A 362 9.23 8.19 -4.39
C GLY A 362 10.15 9.33 -4.87
N GLU A 363 11.34 9.52 -4.28
CA GLU A 363 12.38 10.45 -4.75
C GLU A 363 13.60 9.75 -5.38
N ARG A 364 13.65 8.41 -5.41
CA ARG A 364 14.79 7.67 -5.98
C ARG A 364 14.80 7.60 -7.52
N LEU A 365 13.65 7.80 -8.16
CA LEU A 365 13.48 7.85 -9.62
C LEU A 365 12.55 9.01 -10.04
N VAL A 366 12.57 9.38 -11.32
CA VAL A 366 11.69 10.40 -11.92
C VAL A 366 10.94 9.87 -13.14
N VAL A 367 9.81 10.52 -13.47
CA VAL A 367 8.95 10.20 -14.61
C VAL A 367 9.05 11.31 -15.66
N ASN A 368 9.64 11.00 -16.80
CA ASN A 368 9.79 11.89 -17.94
C ASN A 368 8.69 11.58 -18.98
N ILE A 369 7.87 12.58 -19.31
CA ILE A 369 6.73 12.42 -20.24
C ILE A 369 6.93 13.35 -21.44
N ASP A 370 7.18 12.76 -22.60
CA ASP A 370 7.50 13.50 -23.83
C ASP A 370 6.32 14.36 -24.34
N THR A 371 5.07 13.93 -24.08
CA THR A 371 3.86 14.69 -24.44
C THR A 371 2.72 14.46 -23.46
N LYS A 372 2.03 15.53 -23.05
CA LYS A 372 0.76 15.45 -22.29
C LYS A 372 -0.48 15.31 -23.20
N LYS A 373 -0.27 15.00 -24.47
CA LYS A 373 -1.29 14.68 -25.47
C LYS A 373 -1.02 13.29 -26.05
N ALA A 374 -2.06 12.46 -26.06
CA ALA A 374 -2.15 11.13 -26.65
C ALA A 374 -3.29 11.10 -27.70
N ARG A 375 -3.44 9.98 -28.41
CA ARG A 375 -4.62 9.69 -29.23
C ARG A 375 -5.18 8.33 -28.87
N VAL A 376 -6.51 8.22 -28.89
CA VAL A 376 -7.20 6.93 -28.78
C VAL A 376 -6.67 5.95 -29.83
N ASN A 377 -6.49 4.69 -29.43
CA ASN A 377 -5.91 3.60 -30.22
C ASN A 377 -4.43 3.75 -30.61
N GLN A 378 -3.71 4.79 -30.15
CA GLN A 378 -2.32 5.03 -30.54
C GLN A 378 -1.36 4.91 -29.33
N PRO A 379 -0.25 4.15 -29.44
CA PRO A 379 0.74 4.02 -28.37
C PRO A 379 1.24 5.36 -27.85
N SER A 380 1.27 5.48 -26.53
CA SER A 380 1.65 6.68 -25.79
C SER A 380 2.67 6.31 -24.72
N ASN A 381 3.86 6.93 -24.79
CA ASN A 381 5.02 6.48 -24.04
C ASN A 381 5.43 7.50 -22.97
N PHE A 382 5.99 6.99 -21.87
CA PHE A 382 6.72 7.75 -20.87
C PHE A 382 7.99 6.99 -20.49
N ARG A 383 8.96 7.70 -19.89
CA ARG A 383 10.27 7.16 -19.54
C ARG A 383 10.52 7.31 -18.05
N LEU A 384 11.06 6.26 -17.44
CA LEU A 384 11.54 6.28 -16.06
C LEU A 384 13.06 6.45 -16.07
N GLU A 385 13.57 7.27 -15.16
CA GLU A 385 14.99 7.56 -15.01
C GLU A 385 15.37 7.37 -13.53
N PHE A 386 16.32 6.48 -13.26
CA PHE A 386 16.72 6.13 -11.90
C PHE A 386 17.82 7.10 -11.44
N ILE A 387 17.54 7.89 -10.39
CA ILE A 387 18.49 8.86 -9.84
C ILE A 387 19.50 8.18 -8.90
N TYR A 388 19.08 7.05 -8.28
CA TYR A 388 19.92 6.20 -7.42
C TYR A 388 19.68 4.73 -7.77
N PRO A 389 20.23 4.21 -8.88
CA PRO A 389 20.00 2.83 -9.34
C PRO A 389 20.38 1.78 -8.31
N GLU A 390 21.39 2.04 -7.47
CA GLU A 390 21.84 1.11 -6.43
C GLU A 390 20.87 0.99 -5.24
N ASP A 391 19.93 1.93 -5.13
CA ASP A 391 18.90 1.98 -4.10
C ASP A 391 17.49 1.71 -4.67
N ILE A 392 17.37 1.04 -5.82
CA ILE A 392 16.10 0.65 -6.47
C ILE A 392 16.04 -0.86 -6.73
N ASP A 393 14.88 -1.46 -6.44
CA ASP A 393 14.50 -2.81 -6.89
C ASP A 393 13.43 -2.65 -8.00
N PRO A 394 13.76 -2.97 -9.27
CA PRO A 394 12.81 -2.86 -10.37
C PRO A 394 11.50 -3.67 -10.19
N SER A 395 11.50 -4.73 -9.38
CA SER A 395 10.31 -5.53 -9.10
C SER A 395 9.29 -4.83 -8.18
N LEU A 396 9.70 -3.72 -7.55
CA LEU A 396 8.88 -2.89 -6.65
C LEU A 396 8.41 -1.59 -7.32
N ILE A 397 8.70 -1.41 -8.62
CA ILE A 397 8.16 -0.32 -9.44
C ILE A 397 6.81 -0.77 -10.00
N ARG A 398 5.79 0.05 -9.80
CA ARG A 398 4.41 -0.24 -10.20
C ARG A 398 3.83 0.95 -10.94
N VAL A 399 3.07 0.71 -12.01
CA VAL A 399 2.39 1.75 -12.78
C VAL A 399 0.88 1.51 -12.73
N GLU A 400 0.14 2.59 -12.50
CA GLU A 400 -1.31 2.67 -12.73
C GLU A 400 -1.57 3.75 -13.78
N ILE A 401 -2.46 3.45 -14.72
CA ILE A 401 -3.04 4.46 -15.62
C ILE A 401 -4.54 4.38 -15.48
N ILE A 402 -5.16 5.49 -15.10
CA ILE A 402 -6.60 5.58 -14.87
C ILE A 402 -7.18 6.51 -15.94
N GLY A 403 -7.88 5.93 -16.92
CA GLY A 403 -8.60 6.66 -17.96
C GLY A 403 -10.01 7.09 -17.51
N PRO A 404 -10.77 7.76 -18.39
CA PRO A 404 -12.12 8.26 -18.08
C PRO A 404 -13.11 7.20 -17.60
N ASN A 405 -12.97 5.95 -18.07
CA ASN A 405 -13.90 4.86 -17.83
C ASN A 405 -13.34 3.71 -16.96
N GLY A 406 -12.08 3.80 -16.51
CA GLY A 406 -11.45 2.74 -15.70
C GLY A 406 -9.93 2.68 -15.84
N PRO A 407 -9.29 1.63 -15.29
CA PRO A 407 -7.85 1.40 -15.47
C PRO A 407 -7.54 1.02 -16.92
N VAL A 408 -6.41 1.52 -17.43
CA VAL A 408 -5.88 1.23 -18.78
C VAL A 408 -4.58 0.42 -18.63
N PRO A 409 -4.39 -0.68 -19.39
CA PRO A 409 -3.15 -1.44 -19.36
C PRO A 409 -1.92 -0.60 -19.71
N CYS A 410 -0.79 -0.89 -19.07
CA CYS A 410 0.51 -0.31 -19.38
C CYS A 410 1.55 -1.42 -19.44
N ASP A 411 2.21 -1.55 -20.58
CA ASP A 411 3.41 -2.36 -20.73
C ASP A 411 4.59 -1.58 -20.14
N LEU A 412 5.45 -2.23 -19.35
CA LEU A 412 6.56 -1.59 -18.66
C LEU A 412 7.85 -2.39 -18.86
N GLU A 413 8.78 -1.81 -19.61
CA GLU A 413 10.11 -2.36 -19.85
C GLU A 413 11.12 -1.65 -18.94
N LEU A 414 11.75 -2.38 -18.01
CA LEU A 414 12.74 -1.86 -17.08
C LEU A 414 14.15 -2.39 -17.41
N GLY A 415 15.12 -1.48 -17.42
CA GLY A 415 16.55 -1.75 -17.50
C GLY A 415 17.28 -1.33 -16.21
N PRO A 416 18.63 -1.27 -16.23
CA PRO A 416 19.41 -0.96 -15.02
C PRO A 416 19.31 0.50 -14.57
N ASP A 417 19.17 1.45 -15.50
CA ASP A 417 19.23 2.91 -15.21
C ASP A 417 17.85 3.61 -15.34
N GLY A 418 16.79 2.86 -15.60
CA GLY A 418 15.48 3.41 -15.96
C GLY A 418 14.63 2.45 -16.78
N GLY A 419 13.66 2.98 -17.52
CA GLY A 419 12.77 2.16 -18.35
C GLY A 419 11.82 2.95 -19.24
N ILE A 420 10.99 2.25 -19.99
CA ILE A 420 9.93 2.80 -20.84
C ILE A 420 8.60 2.17 -20.44
N GLY A 421 7.61 3.01 -20.17
CA GLY A 421 6.22 2.59 -20.05
C GLY A 421 5.43 3.00 -21.29
N THR A 422 4.66 2.07 -21.84
CA THR A 422 3.84 2.24 -23.05
C THR A 422 2.40 1.89 -22.73
N PHE A 423 1.46 2.73 -23.14
CA PHE A 423 0.03 2.44 -23.01
C PHE A 423 -0.76 2.89 -24.24
N ILE A 424 -1.92 2.27 -24.47
CA ILE A 424 -2.83 2.62 -25.56
C ILE A 424 -4.14 3.07 -24.92
N PRO A 425 -4.48 4.37 -24.92
CA PRO A 425 -5.76 4.83 -24.40
C PRO A 425 -6.90 4.41 -25.32
N THR A 426 -7.95 3.81 -24.75
CA THR A 426 -9.18 3.42 -25.44
C THR A 426 -10.20 4.56 -25.53
N ASP A 427 -10.16 5.49 -24.59
CA ASP A 427 -11.23 6.45 -24.34
C ASP A 427 -10.80 7.90 -24.61
N VAL A 428 -11.74 8.73 -25.06
CA VAL A 428 -11.49 10.17 -25.27
C VAL A 428 -11.58 10.89 -23.94
N GLY A 429 -10.46 11.45 -23.48
CA GLY A 429 -10.44 12.27 -22.27
C GLY A 429 -9.11 12.24 -21.52
N MET A 430 -9.19 12.57 -20.24
CA MET A 430 -8.04 12.67 -19.35
C MET A 430 -7.69 11.31 -18.73
N HIS A 431 -6.40 11.01 -18.73
CA HIS A 431 -5.80 9.84 -18.11
C HIS A 431 -4.82 10.29 -17.02
N GLU A 432 -4.88 9.65 -15.85
CA GLU A 432 -3.95 9.85 -14.74
C GLU A 432 -2.92 8.72 -14.71
N LEU A 433 -1.65 9.06 -14.99
CA LEU A 433 -0.50 8.19 -14.84
C LEU A 433 0.09 8.34 -13.44
N ILE A 434 0.12 7.24 -12.68
CA ILE A 434 0.72 7.16 -11.36
C ILE A 434 1.81 6.08 -11.41
N VAL A 435 3.03 6.47 -11.06
CA VAL A 435 4.16 5.56 -10.90
C VAL A 435 4.46 5.47 -9.41
N TYR A 436 4.70 4.27 -8.91
CA TYR A 436 5.06 3.98 -7.53
C TYR A 436 6.44 3.32 -7.48
N ASN A 437 7.15 3.53 -6.37
CA ASN A 437 8.35 2.80 -5.99
C ASN A 437 8.21 2.41 -4.51
N GLU A 438 8.34 1.12 -4.19
CA GLU A 438 8.09 0.60 -2.82
C GLU A 438 6.73 1.07 -2.25
N ASP A 439 5.69 1.05 -3.08
CA ASP A 439 4.32 1.52 -2.80
C ASP A 439 4.16 3.02 -2.45
N GLU A 440 5.22 3.82 -2.47
CA GLU A 440 5.12 5.28 -2.44
C GLU A 440 5.01 5.88 -3.86
N PRO A 441 4.08 6.82 -4.11
CA PRO A 441 3.95 7.47 -5.40
C PRO A 441 5.16 8.36 -5.70
N VAL A 442 5.67 8.25 -6.92
CA VAL A 442 6.85 8.97 -7.40
C VAL A 442 6.58 10.47 -7.53
N LYS A 443 7.61 11.27 -7.24
CA LYS A 443 7.57 12.73 -7.19
C LYS A 443 6.99 13.34 -8.48
N GLY A 444 5.83 13.97 -8.34
CA GLY A 444 5.09 14.63 -9.43
C GLY A 444 3.88 13.87 -9.96
N CYS A 445 3.69 12.59 -9.59
CA CYS A 445 2.44 11.87 -9.82
C CYS A 445 1.29 12.46 -8.98
N PRO A 446 0.01 12.38 -9.44
CA PRO A 446 -0.45 11.89 -10.74
C PRO A 446 -0.12 12.83 -11.90
N TYR A 447 0.46 12.28 -12.97
CA TYR A 447 0.66 12.99 -14.22
C TYR A 447 -0.60 12.88 -15.08
N HIS A 448 -1.03 14.01 -15.64
CA HIS A 448 -2.29 14.07 -16.39
C HIS A 448 -2.01 14.15 -17.90
N ILE A 449 -2.46 13.14 -18.64
CA ILE A 449 -2.28 13.00 -20.10
C ILE A 449 -3.65 13.07 -20.76
N ARG A 450 -3.75 13.75 -21.91
CA ARG A 450 -5.02 13.93 -22.64
C ARG A 450 -5.07 13.10 -23.91
N ALA A 451 -5.92 12.08 -23.95
CA ALA A 451 -6.27 11.37 -25.17
C ALA A 451 -7.30 12.17 -26.00
N ALA A 452 -6.90 12.64 -27.18
CA ALA A 452 -7.83 13.10 -28.20
C ALA A 452 -8.43 11.88 -28.94
N PRO A 453 -9.57 12.02 -29.65
CA PRO A 453 -10.05 10.94 -30.51
C PRO A 453 -9.01 10.57 -31.58
N ASP A 454 -9.14 9.36 -32.10
CA ASP A 454 -8.40 8.92 -33.26
C ASP A 454 -8.74 9.78 -34.51
N ARG A 455 -7.91 9.72 -35.55
CA ARG A 455 -8.29 10.28 -36.86
C ARG A 455 -9.27 9.32 -37.54
N ALA A 456 -10.26 9.86 -38.24
CA ALA A 456 -11.42 9.08 -38.70
C ALA A 456 -11.13 8.22 -39.95
N GLU A 457 -10.34 7.15 -39.78
CA GLU A 457 -10.03 6.15 -40.84
C GLU A 457 -11.00 4.94 -40.84
N LYS A 458 -12.12 5.02 -40.09
CA LYS A 458 -13.16 3.98 -40.02
C LYS A 458 -14.59 4.52 -40.13
N ILE A 459 -14.82 5.45 -41.06
CA ILE A 459 -16.17 5.74 -41.57
C ILE A 459 -16.24 5.22 -43.01
N MET A 460 -16.94 4.11 -43.21
CA MET A 460 -17.10 3.47 -44.53
C MET A 460 -18.05 4.30 -45.40
N PHE A 461 -17.49 5.24 -46.16
CA PHE A 461 -18.21 6.00 -47.17
C PHE A 461 -18.16 5.28 -48.54
N SER A 462 -19.23 5.38 -49.32
CA SER A 462 -19.29 4.84 -50.67
C SER A 462 -18.70 5.84 -51.68
N GLY A 463 -17.38 5.92 -51.74
CA GLY A 463 -16.67 6.83 -52.65
C GLY A 463 -15.23 7.11 -52.22
N LEU A 464 -14.80 8.36 -52.38
CA LEU A 464 -13.51 8.87 -51.92
C LEU A 464 -13.53 9.16 -50.41
N ASP A 465 -12.35 9.14 -49.79
CA ASP A 465 -12.17 9.38 -48.35
C ASP A 465 -12.73 10.75 -47.90
N PRO A 466 -13.25 10.82 -46.65
CA PRO A 466 -13.85 12.03 -46.11
C PRO A 466 -12.79 13.07 -45.72
N CYS A 467 -12.97 14.33 -46.14
CA CYS A 467 -11.99 15.38 -45.89
C CYS A 467 -12.58 16.61 -45.19
N SER A 468 -11.73 17.35 -44.48
CA SER A 468 -12.12 18.64 -43.92
C SER A 468 -12.10 19.73 -44.99
N VAL A 469 -13.04 20.69 -44.92
CA VAL A 469 -13.06 21.91 -45.75
C VAL A 469 -11.67 22.57 -45.76
N GLY A 470 -11.15 22.81 -46.96
CA GLY A 470 -9.85 23.41 -47.21
C GLY A 470 -8.65 22.45 -47.23
N SER A 471 -8.84 21.15 -46.98
CA SER A 471 -7.87 20.11 -47.36
C SER A 471 -7.73 20.02 -48.89
N VAL A 472 -6.62 19.46 -49.36
CA VAL A 472 -6.49 19.04 -50.76
C VAL A 472 -6.94 17.59 -50.86
N VAL A 473 -7.84 17.30 -51.79
CA VAL A 473 -8.22 15.95 -52.21
C VAL A 473 -7.46 15.64 -53.49
N GLU A 474 -6.82 14.48 -53.53
CA GLU A 474 -6.12 13.96 -54.70
C GLU A 474 -6.89 12.75 -55.23
N VAL A 475 -7.07 12.68 -56.56
CA VAL A 475 -7.72 11.57 -57.24
C VAL A 475 -6.79 11.04 -58.31
N SER A 476 -6.34 9.80 -58.13
CA SER A 476 -5.50 9.07 -59.09
C SER A 476 -6.37 8.18 -59.98
N ILE A 477 -6.20 8.30 -61.29
CA ILE A 477 -7.02 7.68 -62.33
C ILE A 477 -6.11 6.81 -63.19
N ASN A 478 -6.25 5.49 -63.07
CA ASN A 478 -5.43 4.52 -63.81
C ASN A 478 -5.99 4.27 -65.22
N SER A 479 -5.32 4.81 -66.23
CA SER A 479 -5.60 4.52 -67.64
C SER A 479 -4.95 3.19 -68.05
N ASN A 480 -5.72 2.11 -68.09
CA ASN A 480 -5.30 0.77 -68.54
C ASN A 480 -5.04 0.71 -70.07
N GLY A 481 -4.07 1.49 -70.57
CA GLY A 481 -3.66 1.49 -71.98
C GLY A 481 -4.53 2.32 -72.93
N ALA A 482 -5.39 3.21 -72.40
CA ALA A 482 -6.12 4.20 -73.21
C ALA A 482 -5.13 5.21 -73.85
N ALA A 483 -5.51 5.75 -75.01
CA ALA A 483 -4.67 6.69 -75.76
C ALA A 483 -4.80 8.13 -75.22
N ASP A 484 -3.76 8.93 -75.41
CA ASP A 484 -3.69 10.34 -75.00
C ASP A 484 -4.80 11.18 -75.65
N SER A 485 -5.87 11.40 -74.90
CA SER A 485 -7.11 12.07 -75.29
C SER A 485 -7.73 12.79 -74.09
N ILE A 486 -8.82 13.53 -74.31
CA ILE A 486 -9.31 14.54 -73.37
C ILE A 486 -10.04 13.88 -72.18
N LEU A 487 -9.30 13.69 -71.08
CA LEU A 487 -9.84 13.26 -69.79
C LEU A 487 -10.23 14.50 -68.98
N GLN A 488 -11.52 14.67 -68.71
CA GLN A 488 -12.06 15.83 -67.98
C GLN A 488 -12.58 15.41 -66.60
N VAL A 489 -12.22 16.16 -65.57
CA VAL A 489 -12.73 15.96 -64.20
C VAL A 489 -13.45 17.21 -63.71
N VAL A 490 -14.65 17.02 -63.17
CA VAL A 490 -15.49 18.07 -62.61
C VAL A 490 -15.90 17.67 -61.19
N ALA A 491 -15.55 18.48 -60.20
CA ALA A 491 -16.02 18.33 -58.83
C ALA A 491 -17.19 19.29 -58.60
N GLU A 492 -18.41 18.77 -58.51
CA GLU A 492 -19.62 19.53 -58.19
C GLU A 492 -19.80 19.65 -56.67
N ALA A 493 -19.94 20.90 -56.20
CA ALA A 493 -20.17 21.23 -54.80
C ALA A 493 -21.63 20.95 -54.38
N PRO A 494 -21.93 20.81 -53.07
CA PRO A 494 -23.29 20.61 -52.55
C PRO A 494 -24.30 21.71 -52.94
N SER A 495 -23.82 22.88 -53.37
CA SER A 495 -24.61 24.00 -53.91
C SER A 495 -24.96 23.88 -55.40
N GLY A 496 -24.51 22.83 -56.10
CA GLY A 496 -24.62 22.69 -57.56
C GLY A 496 -23.59 23.53 -58.34
N ARG A 497 -22.49 23.91 -57.69
CA ARG A 497 -21.38 24.65 -58.32
C ARG A 497 -20.32 23.68 -58.82
N GLU A 498 -20.14 23.63 -60.14
CA GLU A 498 -19.06 22.89 -60.78
C GLU A 498 -17.68 23.55 -60.55
N LEU A 499 -16.66 22.71 -60.31
CA LEU A 499 -15.25 23.06 -60.29
C LEU A 499 -14.49 22.14 -61.26
N HIS A 500 -14.03 22.67 -62.38
CA HIS A 500 -13.13 21.92 -63.28
C HIS A 500 -11.79 21.71 -62.59
N CYS A 501 -11.39 20.45 -62.45
CA CYS A 501 -10.16 20.07 -61.75
C CYS A 501 -9.03 19.90 -62.77
N PRO A 502 -7.83 20.48 -62.56
CA PRO A 502 -6.70 20.29 -63.47
C PRO A 502 -6.23 18.83 -63.41
N VAL A 503 -5.98 18.23 -64.58
CA VAL A 503 -5.51 16.85 -64.69
C VAL A 503 -4.05 16.88 -65.15
N ASP A 504 -3.16 16.51 -64.24
CA ASP A 504 -1.73 16.29 -64.51
C ASP A 504 -1.48 14.78 -64.77
N ARG A 505 -0.31 14.44 -65.32
CA ARG A 505 0.08 13.04 -65.57
C ARG A 505 1.29 12.67 -64.72
N ASP A 506 1.16 11.58 -63.96
CA ASP A 506 2.27 10.95 -63.24
C ASP A 506 2.47 9.51 -63.73
N GLY A 507 3.48 9.34 -64.61
CA GLY A 507 3.78 8.07 -65.26
C GLY A 507 2.60 7.50 -66.07
N ASN A 508 2.02 6.40 -65.56
CA ASN A 508 0.89 5.70 -66.15
C ASN A 508 -0.48 6.10 -65.57
N ALA A 509 -0.51 6.98 -64.58
CA ALA A 509 -1.75 7.50 -63.99
C ALA A 509 -1.96 8.96 -64.36
N PHE A 510 -3.23 9.38 -64.40
CA PHE A 510 -3.61 10.77 -64.38
C PHE A 510 -3.95 11.15 -62.94
N ILE A 511 -3.36 12.23 -62.43
CA ILE A 511 -3.61 12.74 -61.08
C ILE A 511 -4.31 14.08 -61.21
N THR A 512 -5.40 14.26 -60.47
CA THR A 512 -6.08 15.55 -60.35
C THR A 512 -6.22 15.92 -58.88
N THR A 513 -6.17 17.21 -58.59
CA THR A 513 -6.39 17.72 -57.22
C THR A 513 -7.49 18.77 -57.20
N PHE A 514 -8.28 18.75 -56.14
CA PHE A 514 -9.23 19.83 -55.83
C PHE A 514 -9.21 20.14 -54.33
N LYS A 515 -9.78 21.29 -53.97
CA LYS A 515 -9.81 21.79 -52.60
C LYS A 515 -11.24 22.22 -52.28
N PRO A 516 -12.05 21.36 -51.65
CA PRO A 516 -13.43 21.71 -51.36
C PRO A 516 -13.51 22.78 -50.27
N ASP A 517 -14.37 23.75 -50.52
CA ASP A 517 -14.61 24.97 -49.75
C ASP A 517 -16.01 25.01 -49.10
N GLU A 518 -16.86 24.02 -49.40
CA GLU A 518 -18.21 23.82 -48.86
C GLU A 518 -18.31 22.45 -48.16
N ALA A 519 -18.99 22.38 -47.01
CA ALA A 519 -19.28 21.13 -46.32
C ALA A 519 -20.55 20.46 -46.88
N GLY A 520 -20.53 19.14 -47.05
CA GLY A 520 -21.58 18.34 -47.68
C GLY A 520 -21.01 17.25 -48.59
N GLN A 521 -21.88 16.60 -49.36
CA GLN A 521 -21.47 15.60 -50.36
C GLN A 521 -21.11 16.29 -51.67
N TRP A 522 -19.85 16.14 -52.09
CA TRP A 522 -19.36 16.55 -53.41
C TRP A 522 -19.46 15.38 -54.40
N SER A 523 -19.73 15.70 -55.66
CA SER A 523 -19.86 14.74 -56.77
C SER A 523 -18.70 14.94 -57.75
N ILE A 524 -17.82 13.94 -57.88
CA ILE A 524 -16.64 13.97 -58.74
C ILE A 524 -16.98 13.19 -60.01
N ALA A 525 -17.41 13.92 -61.02
CA ALA A 525 -17.67 13.41 -62.35
C ALA A 525 -16.36 13.32 -63.15
N ILE A 526 -16.09 12.14 -63.71
CA ILE A 526 -14.91 11.87 -64.54
C ILE A 526 -15.39 11.42 -65.92
N TYR A 527 -14.93 12.12 -66.96
CA TYR A 527 -15.30 11.92 -68.34
C TYR A 527 -14.08 11.52 -69.19
N TYR A 528 -14.33 10.66 -70.17
CA TYR A 528 -13.40 10.26 -71.22
C TYR A 528 -14.16 10.30 -72.55
N ASP A 529 -13.73 11.16 -73.48
CA ASP A 529 -14.41 11.38 -74.77
C ASP A 529 -15.91 11.72 -74.60
N ASP A 530 -16.19 12.68 -73.70
CA ASP A 530 -17.52 13.12 -73.24
C ASP A 530 -18.43 12.07 -72.55
N GLU A 531 -18.04 10.80 -72.47
CA GLU A 531 -18.76 9.76 -71.72
C GLU A 531 -18.22 9.55 -70.29
N HIS A 532 -19.09 9.18 -69.34
CA HIS A 532 -18.69 8.86 -67.96
C HIS A 532 -17.88 7.55 -67.88
N ILE A 533 -16.77 7.56 -67.15
CA ILE A 533 -16.05 6.32 -66.84
C ILE A 533 -16.83 5.44 -65.86
N GLN A 534 -16.57 4.13 -65.85
CA GLN A 534 -17.20 3.19 -64.93
C GLN A 534 -16.98 3.59 -63.46
N GLY A 535 -18.07 3.84 -62.73
CA GLY A 535 -18.05 4.27 -61.33
C GLY A 535 -18.19 5.79 -61.12
N SER A 536 -18.09 6.59 -62.19
CA SER A 536 -18.41 8.02 -62.15
C SER A 536 -19.94 8.25 -62.08
N PRO A 537 -20.43 9.26 -61.34
CA PRO A 537 -19.67 10.16 -60.46
C PRO A 537 -19.33 9.52 -59.11
N PHE A 538 -18.11 9.76 -58.64
CA PHE A 538 -17.64 9.33 -57.32
C PHE A 538 -18.08 10.35 -56.26
N SER A 539 -18.53 9.91 -55.09
CA SER A 539 -18.87 10.83 -53.99
C SER A 539 -17.69 11.09 -53.06
N CYS A 540 -17.53 12.32 -52.57
CA CYS A 540 -16.64 12.65 -51.45
C CYS A 540 -17.44 13.40 -50.37
N VAL A 541 -17.27 13.03 -49.10
CA VAL A 541 -17.97 13.68 -47.98
C VAL A 541 -17.05 14.69 -47.30
N VAL A 542 -17.43 15.97 -47.37
CA VAL A 542 -16.63 17.09 -46.86
C VAL A 542 -17.27 17.67 -45.61
N TYR A 543 -16.45 17.98 -44.59
CA TYR A 543 -16.92 18.46 -43.29
C TYR A 543 -16.16 19.70 -42.78
N ASP A 544 -16.79 20.57 -41.99
CA ASP A 544 -16.12 21.71 -41.33
C ASP A 544 -16.24 21.67 -39.79
N PRO A 545 -15.16 21.27 -39.07
CA PRO A 545 -15.10 21.35 -37.61
C PRO A 545 -15.25 22.78 -37.03
N HIS A 546 -15.13 23.84 -37.86
CA HIS A 546 -15.28 25.23 -37.41
C HIS A 546 -16.73 25.74 -37.47
N ALA A 547 -17.63 25.03 -38.13
CA ALA A 547 -19.06 25.35 -38.20
C ALA A 547 -19.85 24.86 -36.97
N VAL A 548 -19.28 23.91 -36.20
CA VAL A 548 -19.84 23.39 -34.95
C VAL A 548 -19.92 24.48 -33.87
N LYS A 549 -21.05 24.57 -33.17
CA LYS A 549 -21.34 25.61 -32.16
C LYS A 549 -21.92 25.00 -30.89
N LEU A 550 -21.40 25.41 -29.73
CA LEU A 550 -22.00 25.11 -28.42
C LEU A 550 -22.81 26.29 -27.91
N SER A 551 -23.90 26.00 -27.19
CA SER A 551 -24.87 26.94 -26.64
C SER A 551 -25.40 26.43 -25.29
N GLY A 552 -25.83 27.33 -24.41
CA GLY A 552 -26.25 26.97 -23.04
C GLY A 552 -25.06 26.57 -22.14
N LEU A 553 -23.99 27.38 -22.13
CA LEU A 553 -22.81 27.20 -21.26
C LEU A 553 -22.77 28.20 -20.09
N GLU A 554 -23.93 28.77 -19.76
CA GLU A 554 -24.10 29.79 -18.73
C GLU A 554 -24.74 29.17 -17.48
N GLY A 555 -24.16 29.43 -16.31
CA GLY A 555 -24.79 29.18 -15.01
C GLY A 555 -24.99 27.73 -14.61
N ALA A 556 -24.02 27.15 -13.90
CA ALA A 556 -24.11 25.80 -13.34
C ALA A 556 -23.98 25.82 -11.81
N VAL A 557 -24.69 24.90 -11.15
CA VAL A 557 -24.70 24.69 -9.69
C VAL A 557 -24.10 23.30 -9.40
N PRO A 558 -23.26 23.12 -8.36
CA PRO A 558 -22.68 21.82 -8.05
C PRO A 558 -23.75 20.82 -7.62
N GLN A 559 -23.56 19.54 -7.98
CA GLN A 559 -24.49 18.42 -7.72
C GLN A 559 -25.85 18.49 -8.44
N GLU A 560 -26.17 19.57 -9.16
CA GLU A 560 -27.37 19.67 -10.01
C GLU A 560 -27.09 19.22 -11.46
N SER A 561 -28.10 18.72 -12.17
CA SER A 561 -27.95 18.31 -13.57
C SER A 561 -27.81 19.52 -14.50
N PHE A 562 -26.64 19.64 -15.15
CA PHE A 562 -26.37 20.68 -16.12
C PHE A 562 -26.44 20.16 -17.56
N THR A 563 -27.06 20.93 -18.46
CA THR A 563 -27.28 20.54 -19.86
C THR A 563 -26.91 21.67 -20.81
N PHE A 564 -26.14 21.35 -21.84
CA PHE A 564 -25.83 22.25 -22.96
C PHE A 564 -26.18 21.62 -24.31
N THR A 565 -26.24 22.43 -25.37
CA THR A 565 -26.60 21.98 -26.73
C THR A 565 -25.50 22.33 -27.73
N CYS A 566 -25.14 21.35 -28.56
CA CYS A 566 -24.21 21.47 -29.67
C CYS A 566 -24.95 21.35 -31.00
N ASP A 567 -24.85 22.37 -31.84
CA ASP A 567 -25.29 22.37 -33.23
C ASP A 567 -24.08 22.07 -34.13
N ALA A 568 -24.19 21.02 -34.93
CA ALA A 568 -23.20 20.60 -35.91
C ALA A 568 -23.79 20.43 -37.31
N ILE A 569 -25.03 20.89 -37.57
CA ILE A 569 -25.68 20.73 -38.90
C ILE A 569 -24.82 21.34 -40.02
N ALA A 570 -24.29 22.54 -39.77
CA ALA A 570 -23.44 23.25 -40.74
C ALA A 570 -22.02 22.66 -40.89
N ALA A 571 -21.65 21.65 -40.08
CA ALA A 571 -20.36 20.96 -40.17
C ALA A 571 -20.36 19.79 -41.16
N GLY A 572 -21.50 19.41 -41.74
CA GLY A 572 -21.62 18.25 -42.63
C GLY A 572 -21.80 16.93 -41.86
N ILE A 573 -21.53 15.81 -42.53
CA ILE A 573 -21.71 14.47 -41.95
C ILE A 573 -20.46 14.09 -41.14
N GLY A 574 -20.66 13.67 -39.89
CA GLY A 574 -19.56 13.23 -39.04
C GLY A 574 -19.94 12.97 -37.58
N GLU A 575 -18.99 12.47 -36.80
CA GLU A 575 -19.19 12.17 -35.39
C GLU A 575 -18.72 13.32 -34.50
N VAL A 576 -19.61 13.80 -33.61
CA VAL A 576 -19.28 14.74 -32.54
C VAL A 576 -18.94 13.99 -31.24
N ARG A 577 -17.76 14.26 -30.68
CA ARG A 577 -17.33 13.77 -29.35
C ARG A 577 -17.07 14.93 -28.39
N PHE A 578 -17.36 14.71 -27.12
CA PHE A 578 -17.15 15.67 -26.04
C PHE A 578 -16.24 15.07 -24.96
N ASP A 579 -15.61 15.95 -24.19
CA ASP A 579 -14.99 15.59 -22.92
C ASP A 579 -15.07 16.77 -21.96
N VAL A 580 -15.64 16.53 -20.77
CA VAL A 580 -15.93 17.53 -19.75
C VAL A 580 -14.89 17.38 -18.64
N VAL A 581 -13.99 18.34 -18.47
CA VAL A 581 -12.83 18.21 -17.57
C VAL A 581 -12.90 19.17 -16.38
N HIS A 582 -12.73 18.61 -15.17
CA HIS A 582 -12.56 19.36 -13.91
C HIS A 582 -11.32 18.85 -13.14
N ARG A 583 -10.52 19.77 -12.60
CA ARG A 583 -9.25 19.49 -11.84
C ARG A 583 -8.22 18.55 -12.50
N GLY A 584 -8.42 18.15 -13.76
CA GLY A 584 -7.55 17.22 -14.48
C GLY A 584 -8.24 15.89 -14.82
N LYS A 585 -9.37 15.56 -14.20
CA LYS A 585 -10.17 14.36 -14.47
C LYS A 585 -11.28 14.66 -15.48
N SER A 586 -11.63 13.67 -16.29
CA SER A 586 -12.85 13.69 -17.12
C SER A 586 -14.08 13.40 -16.25
N ILE A 587 -15.20 13.99 -16.62
CA ILE A 587 -16.49 13.89 -15.92
C ILE A 587 -17.47 13.10 -16.81
N PRO A 588 -18.10 12.04 -16.28
CA PRO A 588 -19.14 11.30 -17.01
C PRO A 588 -20.25 12.22 -17.50
N HIS A 589 -20.64 12.05 -18.76
CA HIS A 589 -21.64 12.86 -19.43
C HIS A 589 -22.42 12.03 -20.46
N GLN A 590 -23.69 12.35 -20.65
CA GLN A 590 -24.55 11.69 -21.64
C GLN A 590 -24.67 12.57 -22.90
N LYS A 591 -24.46 11.99 -24.08
CA LYS A 591 -24.73 12.62 -25.39
C LYS A 591 -26.02 12.03 -25.96
N ILE A 592 -27.02 12.87 -26.25
CA ILE A 592 -28.27 12.47 -26.93
C ILE A 592 -28.42 13.31 -28.19
N GLU A 593 -28.61 12.67 -29.35
CA GLU A 593 -29.01 13.37 -30.57
C GLU A 593 -30.51 13.71 -30.50
N ILE A 594 -30.85 14.99 -30.50
CA ILE A 594 -32.24 15.47 -30.37
C ILE A 594 -32.88 15.84 -31.71
N LYS A 595 -32.04 16.08 -32.72
CA LYS A 595 -32.35 16.19 -34.15
C LYS A 595 -31.06 15.80 -34.92
N PRO A 596 -31.13 15.35 -36.18
CA PRO A 596 -29.93 15.10 -36.97
C PRO A 596 -28.94 16.27 -36.92
N GLY A 597 -27.72 16.02 -36.46
CA GLY A 597 -26.67 17.03 -36.29
C GLY A 597 -26.82 17.96 -35.08
N ILE A 598 -27.81 17.78 -34.20
CA ILE A 598 -27.96 18.55 -32.95
C ILE A 598 -27.93 17.62 -31.75
N TYR A 599 -26.92 17.80 -30.89
CA TYR A 599 -26.66 16.98 -29.72
C TYR A 599 -26.92 17.76 -28.43
N ARG A 600 -27.74 17.19 -27.55
CA ARG A 600 -27.90 17.63 -26.16
C ARG A 600 -26.92 16.84 -25.29
N VAL A 601 -26.15 17.55 -24.47
CA VAL A 601 -25.14 16.94 -23.59
C VAL A 601 -25.47 17.29 -22.14
N THR A 602 -25.57 16.29 -21.28
CA THR A 602 -25.94 16.43 -19.86
C THR A 602 -24.89 15.80 -18.95
N PHE A 603 -24.55 16.47 -17.85
CA PHE A 603 -23.68 15.94 -16.79
C PHE A 603 -24.00 16.58 -15.43
N VAL A 604 -23.54 15.97 -14.35
CA VAL A 604 -23.59 16.57 -13.00
C VAL A 604 -22.18 17.07 -12.64
N PRO A 605 -21.97 18.36 -12.34
CA PRO A 605 -20.68 18.86 -11.89
C PRO A 605 -20.51 18.59 -10.38
N PRO A 606 -19.56 17.73 -9.95
CA PRO A 606 -19.45 17.36 -8.54
C PRO A 606 -19.00 18.50 -7.60
N GLU A 607 -18.30 19.52 -8.11
CA GLU A 607 -17.68 20.57 -7.27
C GLU A 607 -17.78 21.97 -7.90
N LEU A 608 -17.62 22.99 -7.05
CA LEU A 608 -17.49 24.38 -7.47
C LEU A 608 -16.20 24.63 -8.30
N GLY A 609 -16.28 25.59 -9.22
CA GLY A 609 -15.11 26.11 -9.94
C GLY A 609 -15.15 25.91 -11.45
N LYS A 610 -13.98 25.70 -12.06
CA LYS A 610 -13.79 25.86 -13.50
C LYS A 610 -13.78 24.54 -14.26
N TYR A 611 -14.74 24.40 -15.16
CA TYR A 611 -14.87 23.27 -16.07
C TYR A 611 -14.37 23.64 -17.47
N ARG A 612 -13.86 22.66 -18.21
CA ARG A 612 -13.47 22.79 -19.62
C ARG A 612 -14.19 21.73 -20.43
N ILE A 613 -14.97 22.15 -21.41
CA ILE A 613 -15.62 21.24 -22.37
C ILE A 613 -14.78 21.27 -23.63
N TYR A 614 -14.13 20.15 -23.94
CA TYR A 614 -13.49 19.93 -25.22
C TYR A 614 -14.51 19.32 -26.18
N THR A 615 -14.40 19.65 -27.46
CA THR A 615 -15.30 19.12 -28.49
C THR A 615 -14.54 18.83 -29.76
N TYR A 616 -14.85 17.68 -30.36
CA TYR A 616 -14.20 17.17 -31.55
C TYR A 616 -15.25 16.79 -32.60
N PHE A 617 -14.95 17.03 -33.87
CA PHE A 617 -15.74 16.60 -35.02
C PHE A 617 -14.83 15.79 -35.95
N ASN A 618 -15.17 14.53 -36.25
CA ASN A 618 -14.32 13.61 -37.03
C ASN A 618 -12.84 13.58 -36.57
N GLY A 619 -12.62 13.59 -35.25
CA GLY A 619 -11.28 13.59 -34.64
C GLY A 619 -10.50 14.92 -34.68
N SER A 620 -11.05 15.95 -35.31
CA SER A 620 -10.52 17.31 -35.34
C SER A 620 -11.13 18.18 -34.22
N GLU A 621 -10.33 19.01 -33.56
CA GLU A 621 -10.80 19.88 -32.46
C GLU A 621 -11.58 21.09 -33.03
N VAL A 622 -12.78 21.35 -32.49
CA VAL A 622 -13.69 22.37 -33.04
C VAL A 622 -13.31 23.79 -32.61
N LYS A 623 -13.75 24.79 -33.40
CA LYS A 623 -13.46 26.20 -33.15
C LYS A 623 -14.00 26.67 -31.79
N GLY A 624 -13.08 27.08 -30.91
CA GLY A 624 -13.40 27.57 -29.56
C GLY A 624 -13.18 26.55 -28.43
N SER A 625 -12.95 25.29 -28.77
CA SER A 625 -12.49 24.27 -27.80
C SER A 625 -11.12 24.64 -27.19
N PRO A 626 -10.87 24.37 -25.90
CA PRO A 626 -11.86 24.05 -24.88
C PRO A 626 -12.73 25.27 -24.50
N PHE A 627 -14.03 25.07 -24.59
CA PHE A 627 -15.04 25.96 -24.04
C PHE A 627 -14.93 25.95 -22.51
N LYS A 628 -15.24 27.07 -21.84
CA LYS A 628 -15.01 27.25 -20.40
C LYS A 628 -16.32 27.57 -19.71
N MET A 629 -16.60 26.83 -18.65
CA MET A 629 -17.81 26.97 -17.83
C MET A 629 -17.42 27.21 -16.37
N MET A 630 -18.29 27.90 -15.63
CA MET A 630 -18.12 28.22 -14.21
C MET A 630 -19.27 27.57 -13.43
N VAL A 631 -18.93 26.74 -12.45
CA VAL A 631 -19.88 26.17 -11.48
C VAL A 631 -19.79 27.00 -10.21
N THR A 632 -20.94 27.52 -9.78
CA THR A 632 -21.11 28.58 -8.77
C THR A 632 -22.24 28.21 -7.81
N PRO A 633 -22.22 28.64 -6.52
CA PRO A 633 -23.24 28.23 -5.55
C PRO A 633 -24.68 28.67 -5.89
N ASP A 634 -24.83 29.69 -6.72
CA ASP A 634 -26.09 30.33 -7.07
C ASP A 634 -26.37 30.35 -8.59
N GLY A 635 -25.61 29.57 -9.36
CA GLY A 635 -25.78 29.41 -10.81
C GLY A 635 -25.57 30.68 -11.64
N LYS A 636 -24.99 31.77 -11.12
CA LYS A 636 -24.90 33.04 -11.86
C LYS A 636 -23.64 33.14 -12.73
N PRO A 637 -23.75 33.59 -13.99
CA PRO A 637 -22.58 33.89 -14.81
C PRO A 637 -21.79 35.06 -14.21
N VAL A 638 -20.48 34.86 -14.00
CA VAL A 638 -19.57 35.89 -13.49
C VAL A 638 -19.36 36.97 -14.58
N PRO A 639 -19.66 38.26 -14.33
CA PRO A 639 -19.53 39.30 -15.36
C PRO A 639 -18.09 39.46 -15.85
N GLU A 640 -17.86 39.45 -17.17
CA GLU A 640 -16.51 39.41 -17.76
C GLU A 640 -15.71 40.74 -17.70
N ASN A 641 -16.17 41.70 -16.89
CA ASN A 641 -15.65 43.06 -16.81
C ASN A 641 -14.39 43.22 -15.93
N GLN A 642 -13.33 42.46 -16.24
CA GLN A 642 -11.97 42.78 -15.76
C GLN A 642 -10.85 42.26 -16.69
N LYS A 643 -10.83 42.74 -17.94
CA LYS A 643 -9.76 42.46 -18.94
C LYS A 643 -9.18 43.72 -19.61
N LYS A 644 -8.79 44.75 -18.82
CA LYS A 644 -8.02 45.91 -19.33
C LYS A 644 -6.75 46.30 -18.53
N SER A 645 -6.16 45.35 -17.80
CA SER A 645 -4.72 45.31 -17.48
C SER A 645 -4.34 43.89 -17.05
N SER A 646 -3.21 43.29 -17.46
CA SER A 646 -2.12 43.78 -18.30
C SER A 646 -1.54 42.68 -19.18
N ARG A 647 -1.40 42.92 -20.49
CA ARG A 647 -0.39 42.23 -21.30
C ARG A 647 0.92 43.01 -21.23
N ARG A 648 1.93 42.44 -20.58
CA ARG A 648 3.34 42.66 -20.89
C ARG A 648 4.07 41.34 -20.73
N ASP A 649 4.77 40.94 -21.76
CA ASP A 649 5.48 39.67 -21.85
C ASP A 649 6.67 39.64 -20.90
N LYS A 650 6.90 38.49 -20.26
CA LYS A 650 8.24 37.99 -19.95
C LYS A 650 8.28 36.49 -20.20
N SER A 651 9.37 36.05 -20.81
CA SER A 651 9.69 34.67 -21.16
C SER A 651 10.04 33.83 -19.92
N PRO A 652 9.93 32.49 -20.00
CA PRO A 652 10.22 31.59 -18.89
C PRO A 652 11.72 31.31 -18.74
N GLU A 653 12.47 32.23 -18.12
CA GLU A 653 13.81 31.94 -17.59
C GLU A 653 13.97 32.39 -16.14
N LYS A 654 14.69 31.56 -15.37
CA LYS A 654 15.23 31.80 -14.01
C LYS A 654 14.21 32.20 -12.94
N LEU A 655 13.85 31.23 -12.11
CA LEU A 655 13.41 31.49 -10.73
C LEU A 655 13.87 30.43 -9.73
N GLU A 656 15.17 30.15 -9.76
CA GLU A 656 15.87 29.64 -8.57
C GLU A 656 16.30 30.84 -7.71
N LYS A 657 15.77 30.94 -6.48
CA LYS A 657 16.42 31.42 -5.22
C LYS A 657 15.45 32.08 -4.23
N MET A 658 15.62 31.65 -2.96
CA MET A 658 15.38 32.38 -1.70
C MET A 658 13.93 32.75 -1.31
N ARG A 659 13.56 32.30 -0.10
CA ARG A 659 12.44 32.83 0.71
C ARG A 659 12.95 33.97 1.62
N TYR A 660 12.00 34.72 2.19
CA TYR A 660 12.19 35.75 3.24
C TYR A 660 12.91 37.02 2.77
N SER A 661 12.54 38.25 3.18
CA SER A 661 11.51 38.73 4.14
C SER A 661 11.14 40.20 3.78
N PRO A 662 10.69 41.07 4.71
CA PRO A 662 9.37 41.14 5.34
C PRO A 662 8.51 42.30 4.77
N LEU A 663 7.30 42.50 5.31
CA LEU A 663 6.45 43.65 4.97
C LEU A 663 7.00 44.97 5.53
N ASN A 664 6.81 46.07 4.78
CA ASN A 664 6.24 47.28 5.35
C ASN A 664 5.59 48.18 4.27
N ALA A 665 4.59 48.97 4.65
CA ALA A 665 3.75 49.73 3.71
C ALA A 665 4.01 51.24 3.74
N SER A 666 4.08 51.86 2.55
CA SER A 666 4.20 53.32 2.32
C SER A 666 4.12 53.55 0.80
N PHE A 667 3.32 54.43 0.21
CA PHE A 667 2.24 55.33 0.67
C PHE A 667 1.22 55.42 -0.53
N ARG A 668 0.32 56.40 -0.78
CA ARG A 668 0.08 57.77 -0.30
C ARG A 668 -1.32 58.24 -0.73
N GLU A 669 -1.88 59.25 -0.06
CA GLU A 669 -2.93 60.13 -0.62
C GLU A 669 -2.60 61.61 -0.32
N GLU A 670 -3.25 62.55 -0.99
CA GLU A 670 -2.90 63.98 -0.99
C GLU A 670 -3.69 64.80 0.06
N GLY A 671 -3.10 65.86 0.61
CA GLY A 671 -3.78 66.75 1.57
C GLY A 671 -2.89 67.87 2.12
N LYS A 672 -3.22 69.12 1.77
CA LYS A 672 -2.42 70.33 2.03
C LYS A 672 -2.50 70.87 3.47
N GLU A 673 -1.52 71.74 3.78
CA GLU A 673 -1.60 72.92 4.67
C GLU A 673 -1.48 72.82 6.21
N ASN A 674 -0.31 73.28 6.70
CA ASN A 674 -0.13 74.36 7.70
C ASN A 674 -0.92 74.37 9.03
N ARG A 675 -0.24 74.06 10.16
CA ARG A 675 0.27 75.07 11.14
C ARG A 675 0.99 74.48 12.39
N PHE A 676 2.02 75.23 12.80
CA PHE A 676 2.71 75.42 14.10
C PHE A 676 2.31 74.68 15.41
N ASN A 677 3.35 74.54 16.26
CA ASN A 677 3.38 74.47 17.75
C ASN A 677 2.89 73.16 18.44
N SER A 678 3.75 72.40 19.15
CA SER A 678 4.35 72.60 20.52
C SER A 678 3.53 71.86 21.61
N ILE A 679 4.03 71.37 22.76
CA ILE A 679 5.35 71.43 23.44
C ILE A 679 5.44 70.31 24.54
N ASP A 680 6.64 69.92 24.99
CA ASP A 680 6.99 69.25 26.29
C ASP A 680 6.44 67.82 26.65
N ARG A 681 7.27 66.83 27.06
CA ARG A 681 7.82 66.43 28.42
C ARG A 681 6.87 65.55 29.29
N ILE A 682 7.26 64.67 30.25
CA ILE A 682 8.54 64.04 30.70
C ILE A 682 8.24 62.81 31.61
N ASN A 683 9.03 61.71 31.53
CA ASN A 683 9.31 60.64 32.54
C ASN A 683 8.11 59.92 33.27
N LYS A 684 8.23 58.80 34.04
CA LYS A 684 9.37 58.10 34.71
C LYS A 684 9.03 56.58 34.93
N ARG A 685 10.00 55.77 35.39
CA ARG A 685 9.89 54.32 35.78
C ARG A 685 9.78 54.15 37.33
N PRO A 686 9.96 52.94 37.93
CA PRO A 686 9.18 51.66 38.02
C PRO A 686 8.91 51.33 39.52
N PRO A 687 9.16 50.13 40.14
CA PRO A 687 8.99 48.68 39.80
C PRO A 687 8.16 47.88 40.87
N GLY A 688 8.08 46.54 40.79
CA GLY A 688 7.82 45.68 41.97
C GLY A 688 7.32 44.24 41.71
N SER A 689 7.91 43.24 42.39
CA SER A 689 7.46 41.84 42.58
C SER A 689 7.92 41.35 43.98
N PRO A 690 7.30 40.34 44.64
CA PRO A 690 7.63 38.92 44.39
C PRO A 690 6.45 37.92 44.60
N GLU A 691 6.72 36.69 45.08
CA GLU A 691 5.95 35.44 44.92
C GLU A 691 5.17 34.95 46.18
N ILE A 692 4.41 33.82 46.03
CA ILE A 692 4.27 32.63 46.94
C ILE A 692 2.82 32.06 47.11
N ASN A 693 2.69 30.74 46.84
CA ASN A 693 1.72 29.69 47.26
C ASN A 693 0.17 29.89 47.34
N GLY A 694 -0.57 28.88 46.83
CA GLY A 694 -1.32 27.97 47.73
C GLY A 694 -2.82 27.65 47.44
N HIS A 695 -3.15 26.35 47.51
CA HIS A 695 -4.45 25.68 47.77
C HIS A 695 -5.70 25.86 46.85
N GLU A 696 -6.02 24.75 46.16
CA GLU A 696 -7.22 23.90 46.29
C GLU A 696 -8.69 24.42 46.15
N ASP A 697 -9.51 23.48 45.65
CA ASP A 697 -10.97 23.33 45.71
C ASP A 697 -11.93 24.44 45.23
N PHE A 698 -12.68 24.09 44.18
CA PHE A 698 -14.15 24.10 44.26
C PHE A 698 -14.75 22.93 43.47
N SER A 699 -15.76 22.28 44.06
CA SER A 699 -16.44 21.09 43.51
C SER A 699 -17.96 21.32 43.39
N HIS A 700 -18.66 20.30 42.85
CA HIS A 700 -20.12 20.16 42.67
C HIS A 700 -20.80 20.79 41.44
N LEU A 701 -21.22 19.91 40.53
CA LEU A 701 -22.63 19.47 40.53
C LEU A 701 -22.72 17.99 40.09
N GLN A 702 -23.78 17.29 40.51
CA GLN A 702 -23.97 15.84 40.38
C GLN A 702 -25.48 15.51 40.27
N ILE A 703 -25.88 14.22 40.32
CA ILE A 703 -27.27 13.66 40.30
C ILE A 703 -27.85 13.58 38.88
N ALA A 704 -28.39 12.46 38.35
CA ALA A 704 -28.56 11.05 38.76
C ALA A 704 -28.43 10.13 37.50
N GLN A 705 -28.05 8.84 37.49
CA GLN A 705 -28.67 7.62 38.07
C GLN A 705 -30.18 7.43 37.70
N SER A 706 -30.71 6.26 37.30
CA SER A 706 -30.16 4.92 36.96
C SER A 706 -31.25 4.05 36.21
N PRO A 707 -31.34 2.69 36.22
CA PRO A 707 -30.64 1.78 35.27
C PRO A 707 -31.49 0.59 34.68
N ARG A 708 -30.80 -0.29 33.89
CA ARG A 708 -31.12 -1.70 33.49
C ARG A 708 -32.08 -1.94 32.28
N GLY A 709 -31.72 -2.90 31.42
CA GLY A 709 -32.55 -3.30 30.25
C GLY A 709 -31.92 -4.31 29.26
N VAL A 710 -31.25 -5.34 29.76
CA VAL A 710 -30.49 -6.41 29.04
C VAL A 710 -31.21 -7.07 27.84
N SER A 711 -30.55 -7.13 26.65
CA SER A 711 -30.46 -8.38 25.86
C SER A 711 -29.31 -8.39 24.82
N SER A 712 -28.48 -9.42 24.96
CA SER A 712 -27.39 -9.92 24.13
C SER A 712 -27.73 -10.32 22.68
N ILE A 713 -26.73 -10.24 21.78
CA ILE A 713 -26.34 -11.29 20.81
C ILE A 713 -24.86 -11.08 20.44
N GLN A 714 -24.13 -12.14 20.05
CA GLN A 714 -22.69 -12.09 19.77
C GLN A 714 -22.36 -11.58 18.37
N ASN A 715 -21.23 -10.86 18.24
CA ASN A 715 -20.46 -10.78 16.99
C ASN A 715 -19.07 -11.36 17.26
N PHE A 716 -18.80 -12.56 16.74
CA PHE A 716 -17.54 -13.29 16.93
C PHE A 716 -17.14 -13.99 15.63
N GLU A 717 -16.98 -13.25 14.53
CA GLU A 717 -16.26 -13.75 13.34
C GLU A 717 -15.82 -12.63 12.39
N LEU A 718 -14.58 -12.16 12.54
CA LEU A 718 -13.94 -11.26 11.56
C LEU A 718 -12.39 -11.37 11.58
N LEU A 719 -11.87 -12.59 11.73
CA LEU A 719 -10.43 -12.86 11.88
C LEU A 719 -9.96 -14.13 11.12
N LYS A 720 -10.51 -14.36 9.92
CA LYS A 720 -10.12 -15.47 9.01
C LYS A 720 -9.45 -15.01 7.70
N SER A 721 -9.88 -13.88 7.14
CA SER A 721 -9.53 -13.40 5.79
C SER A 721 -8.02 -13.23 5.51
N VAL A 722 -7.24 -12.72 6.48
CA VAL A 722 -5.81 -12.37 6.26
C VAL A 722 -4.91 -13.62 6.08
N LYS A 723 -5.30 -14.78 6.62
CA LYS A 723 -4.57 -16.05 6.42
C LYS A 723 -4.93 -16.77 5.12
N GLU A 724 -6.04 -16.40 4.48
CA GLU A 724 -6.47 -16.95 3.20
C GLU A 724 -5.66 -16.34 2.04
N VAL A 725 -5.53 -15.00 2.00
CA VAL A 725 -4.78 -14.27 0.96
C VAL A 725 -3.31 -14.72 0.87
N ASN A 726 -2.64 -14.84 2.02
CA ASN A 726 -1.25 -15.33 2.07
C ASN A 726 -1.10 -16.83 1.75
N ARG A 727 -2.19 -17.60 1.74
CA ARG A 727 -2.22 -18.96 1.17
C ARG A 727 -2.40 -18.93 -0.35
N VAL A 728 -3.30 -18.08 -0.86
CA VAL A 728 -3.54 -17.90 -2.30
C VAL A 728 -2.27 -17.45 -3.03
N ASN A 729 -1.58 -16.42 -2.53
CA ASN A 729 -0.33 -15.94 -3.16
C ASN A 729 0.77 -17.02 -3.18
N LYS A 730 0.82 -17.91 -2.18
CA LYS A 730 1.80 -19.00 -2.14
C LYS A 730 1.43 -20.18 -3.03
N ALA A 731 0.14 -20.39 -3.32
CA ALA A 731 -0.36 -21.37 -4.28
C ALA A 731 -0.22 -20.90 -5.75
N LEU A 732 -0.39 -19.59 -6.01
CA LEU A 732 -0.19 -18.99 -7.33
C LEU A 732 1.26 -19.14 -7.82
N ILE A 733 2.24 -19.11 -6.91
CA ILE A 733 3.66 -19.35 -7.24
C ILE A 733 3.91 -20.83 -7.55
N SER A 734 3.40 -21.78 -6.74
CA SER A 734 3.61 -23.21 -7.00
C SER A 734 2.94 -23.72 -8.28
N ASN A 735 1.80 -23.14 -8.66
CA ASN A 735 1.12 -23.50 -9.92
C ASN A 735 1.98 -23.18 -11.16
N ARG A 736 2.90 -22.22 -11.08
CA ARG A 736 3.78 -21.83 -12.20
C ARG A 736 4.86 -22.89 -12.46
N ASP A 737 5.47 -23.41 -11.38
CA ASP A 737 6.41 -24.53 -11.46
C ASP A 737 5.71 -25.83 -11.93
N GLU A 738 4.45 -26.05 -11.56
CA GLU A 738 3.68 -27.22 -12.03
C GLU A 738 3.28 -27.12 -13.51
N THR A 739 2.98 -25.92 -14.06
CA THR A 739 2.68 -25.78 -15.50
C THR A 739 3.86 -26.13 -16.40
N ASP A 740 5.08 -25.68 -16.08
CA ASP A 740 6.29 -26.06 -16.83
C ASP A 740 6.59 -27.56 -16.70
N ALA A 741 6.40 -28.14 -15.51
CA ALA A 741 6.55 -29.57 -15.26
C ALA A 741 5.48 -30.44 -15.96
N VAL A 742 4.31 -29.88 -16.29
CA VAL A 742 3.27 -30.54 -17.10
C VAL A 742 3.60 -30.46 -18.59
N HIS A 743 4.07 -29.30 -19.09
CA HIS A 743 4.55 -29.17 -20.48
C HIS A 743 5.65 -30.21 -20.79
N SER A 744 6.64 -30.37 -19.92
CA SER A 744 7.71 -31.36 -20.13
C SER A 744 7.20 -32.81 -20.14
N ARG A 745 6.13 -33.11 -19.40
CA ARG A 745 5.54 -34.45 -19.29
C ARG A 745 4.62 -34.81 -20.46
N ILE A 746 3.90 -33.85 -21.03
CA ILE A 746 3.01 -34.08 -22.19
C ILE A 746 3.83 -34.41 -23.44
N VAL A 747 4.95 -33.72 -23.66
CA VAL A 747 5.88 -33.99 -24.78
C VAL A 747 6.49 -35.40 -24.69
N SER A 748 6.64 -35.96 -23.49
CA SER A 748 7.36 -37.22 -23.24
C SER A 748 6.52 -38.50 -23.38
N ARG A 749 5.34 -38.48 -24.00
CA ARG A 749 4.48 -39.69 -24.16
C ARG A 749 3.71 -39.77 -25.49
N ARG A 750 4.38 -40.11 -26.60
CA ARG A 750 3.71 -40.62 -27.82
C ARG A 750 4.63 -41.39 -28.79
N ASP A 751 5.22 -42.49 -28.33
CA ASP A 751 5.83 -43.50 -29.22
C ASP A 751 4.76 -44.37 -29.91
N VAL A 752 4.11 -43.87 -30.97
CA VAL A 752 3.32 -44.69 -31.91
C VAL A 752 3.46 -44.15 -33.34
N ASN A 753 3.96 -45.02 -34.22
CA ASN A 753 3.99 -44.99 -35.69
C ASN A 753 3.49 -43.72 -36.42
N VAL A 754 4.42 -43.04 -37.11
CA VAL A 754 4.10 -42.18 -38.26
C VAL A 754 4.02 -43.07 -39.51
N GLU A 755 2.88 -43.09 -40.20
CA GLU A 755 2.83 -43.49 -41.62
C GLU A 755 3.11 -42.27 -42.50
N GLU A 756 3.95 -42.44 -43.52
CA GLU A 756 4.38 -41.34 -44.39
C GLU A 756 3.22 -40.81 -45.24
N ARG A 757 3.00 -39.49 -45.22
CA ARG A 757 2.30 -38.76 -46.30
C ARG A 757 3.27 -37.76 -46.92
N GLY A 758 3.27 -37.71 -48.25
CA GLY A 758 4.31 -37.04 -49.04
C GLY A 758 4.31 -35.51 -48.97
N PRO A 759 5.38 -34.88 -49.48
CA PRO A 759 5.60 -33.45 -49.33
C PRO A 759 4.72 -32.62 -50.28
N ASN A 760 3.69 -31.98 -49.71
CA ASN A 760 3.14 -30.68 -50.17
C ASN A 760 2.07 -30.17 -49.20
N LEU A 761 2.52 -29.55 -48.12
CA LEU A 761 1.75 -28.60 -47.31
C LEU A 761 2.66 -27.39 -47.08
N ALA A 762 2.15 -26.18 -47.32
CA ALA A 762 2.87 -24.98 -46.95
C ALA A 762 3.00 -24.92 -45.42
N ALA A 763 4.09 -24.36 -44.91
CA ALA A 763 4.24 -24.17 -43.47
C ALA A 763 3.20 -23.14 -43.01
N VAL A 764 2.13 -23.61 -42.35
CA VAL A 764 1.08 -22.76 -41.79
C VAL A 764 1.73 -21.83 -40.76
N SER A 765 1.76 -20.54 -41.08
CA SER A 765 2.39 -19.54 -40.25
C SER A 765 1.50 -19.27 -39.04
N VAL A 766 2.00 -19.59 -37.85
CA VAL A 766 1.32 -19.36 -36.56
C VAL A 766 1.03 -17.86 -36.32
N ARG A 767 1.63 -16.95 -37.11
CA ARG A 767 1.39 -15.49 -37.06
C ARG A 767 0.16 -15.03 -37.84
N ASP A 768 -0.36 -15.87 -38.73
CA ASP A 768 -1.46 -15.56 -39.65
C ASP A 768 -2.76 -16.28 -39.24
N VAL A 769 -2.87 -16.60 -37.94
CA VAL A 769 -4.01 -17.29 -37.31
C VAL A 769 -4.85 -16.29 -36.52
N ASN A 770 -6.14 -16.18 -36.84
CA ASN A 770 -7.11 -15.42 -36.06
C ASN A 770 -7.76 -16.31 -34.98
N VAL A 771 -8.05 -15.74 -33.82
CA VAL A 771 -8.73 -16.44 -32.71
C VAL A 771 -9.80 -15.50 -32.13
N GLU A 772 -11.07 -15.84 -32.32
CA GLU A 772 -12.20 -14.94 -31.99
C GLU A 772 -13.37 -15.67 -31.32
N GLY A 773 -14.07 -14.99 -30.41
CA GLY A 773 -15.32 -15.47 -29.82
C GLY A 773 -15.43 -15.23 -28.32
N ARG A 774 -16.66 -14.96 -27.84
CA ARG A 774 -16.97 -14.55 -26.45
C ARG A 774 -16.38 -15.48 -25.39
N GLY A 775 -16.23 -16.78 -25.69
CA GLY A 775 -15.62 -17.76 -24.78
C GLY A 775 -14.13 -17.56 -24.49
N LEU A 776 -13.42 -16.66 -25.18
CA LEU A 776 -12.07 -16.25 -24.81
C LEU A 776 -12.05 -15.33 -23.58
N ASP A 777 -13.11 -14.51 -23.42
CA ASP A 777 -13.18 -13.43 -22.42
C ASP A 777 -14.16 -13.74 -21.27
N LEU A 778 -15.34 -14.28 -21.58
CA LEU A 778 -16.44 -14.48 -20.63
C LEU A 778 -17.21 -15.79 -20.89
N ALA A 779 -17.48 -16.54 -19.82
CA ALA A 779 -18.24 -17.79 -19.88
C ALA A 779 -19.33 -17.87 -18.80
N ALA A 780 -20.59 -18.02 -19.22
CA ALA A 780 -21.70 -18.25 -18.29
C ALA A 780 -21.61 -19.67 -17.69
N MET A 781 -21.56 -19.76 -16.36
CA MET A 781 -21.36 -21.02 -15.65
C MET A 781 -22.49 -22.02 -15.96
N GLY A 782 -22.10 -23.23 -16.36
CA GLY A 782 -23.03 -24.29 -16.76
C GLY A 782 -23.62 -24.16 -18.17
N GLN A 783 -23.38 -23.06 -18.89
CA GLN A 783 -23.74 -22.94 -20.31
C GLN A 783 -22.58 -23.41 -21.21
N THR A 784 -22.84 -23.65 -22.50
CA THR A 784 -21.77 -23.89 -23.49
C THR A 784 -21.28 -22.56 -24.03
N SER A 785 -20.01 -22.25 -23.78
CA SER A 785 -19.27 -21.12 -24.34
C SER A 785 -18.36 -21.62 -25.47
N SER A 786 -18.08 -20.77 -26.44
CA SER A 786 -17.24 -21.15 -27.58
C SER A 786 -16.38 -20.01 -28.13
N PHE A 787 -15.36 -20.41 -28.87
CA PHE A 787 -14.53 -19.56 -29.71
C PHE A 787 -14.13 -20.33 -30.98
N THR A 788 -13.63 -19.59 -31.98
CA THR A 788 -13.23 -20.12 -33.28
C THR A 788 -11.78 -19.73 -33.57
N VAL A 789 -11.02 -20.67 -34.12
CA VAL A 789 -9.67 -20.44 -34.66
C VAL A 789 -9.78 -20.47 -36.19
N GLU A 790 -9.28 -19.44 -36.87
CA GLU A 790 -9.33 -19.33 -38.33
C GLU A 790 -7.92 -19.19 -38.91
N SER A 791 -7.60 -20.05 -39.87
CA SER A 791 -6.28 -20.13 -40.51
C SER A 791 -6.39 -20.92 -41.80
N GLN A 792 -5.55 -20.61 -42.78
CA GLN A 792 -5.53 -21.35 -44.04
C GLN A 792 -5.30 -22.85 -43.79
N ASP A 793 -6.16 -23.67 -44.40
CA ASP A 793 -6.16 -25.15 -44.40
C ASP A 793 -6.16 -25.88 -43.03
N ILE A 794 -6.51 -25.19 -41.94
CA ILE A 794 -6.58 -25.74 -40.57
C ILE A 794 -7.70 -26.80 -40.38
N ARG A 795 -7.43 -27.81 -39.53
CA ARG A 795 -8.40 -28.84 -39.09
C ARG A 795 -8.41 -29.02 -37.58
N ALA A 796 -9.48 -29.63 -37.06
CA ALA A 796 -9.65 -29.89 -35.63
C ALA A 796 -8.53 -30.75 -35.01
N ASP A 797 -7.98 -31.71 -35.76
CA ASP A 797 -6.88 -32.57 -35.29
C ASP A 797 -5.52 -31.82 -35.18
N ASP A 798 -5.37 -30.66 -35.83
CA ASP A 798 -4.14 -29.85 -35.76
C ASP A 798 -4.06 -29.02 -34.47
N LEU A 799 -5.18 -28.87 -33.75
CA LEU A 799 -5.32 -28.03 -32.57
C LEU A 799 -5.37 -28.84 -31.26
N THR A 800 -4.46 -28.53 -30.35
CA THR A 800 -4.51 -28.97 -28.95
C THR A 800 -4.94 -27.80 -28.08
N VAL A 801 -6.09 -27.94 -27.40
CA VAL A 801 -6.60 -26.93 -26.46
C VAL A 801 -6.64 -27.52 -25.04
N VAL A 802 -6.08 -26.80 -24.08
CA VAL A 802 -6.14 -27.12 -22.64
C VAL A 802 -6.80 -25.97 -21.91
N ILE A 803 -7.78 -26.26 -21.04
CA ILE A 803 -8.54 -25.23 -20.31
C ILE A 803 -8.40 -25.50 -18.81
N ASN A 804 -7.66 -24.66 -18.10
CA ASN A 804 -7.33 -24.81 -16.69
C ASN A 804 -8.04 -23.74 -15.85
N GLY A 805 -8.82 -24.16 -14.86
CA GLY A 805 -9.72 -23.32 -14.09
C GLY A 805 -9.41 -23.20 -12.59
N PRO A 806 -10.24 -22.43 -11.86
CA PRO A 806 -10.01 -22.17 -10.44
C PRO A 806 -10.12 -23.48 -9.64
N LYS A 807 -9.36 -23.56 -8.54
CA LYS A 807 -9.22 -24.77 -7.70
C LYS A 807 -8.61 -25.98 -8.42
N GLY A 808 -7.93 -25.79 -9.56
CA GLY A 808 -7.24 -26.86 -10.29
C GLY A 808 -8.17 -27.72 -11.15
N THR A 809 -9.31 -27.19 -11.60
CA THR A 809 -10.21 -27.91 -12.50
C THR A 809 -9.75 -27.80 -13.95
N THR A 810 -9.33 -28.89 -14.59
CA THR A 810 -9.10 -28.92 -16.04
C THR A 810 -10.39 -29.31 -16.77
N ILE A 811 -10.84 -28.49 -17.71
CA ILE A 811 -11.93 -28.80 -18.63
C ILE A 811 -11.34 -29.44 -19.90
N LYS A 812 -11.97 -30.50 -20.40
CA LYS A 812 -11.70 -31.03 -21.74
C LYS A 812 -12.68 -30.39 -22.73
N PRO A 813 -12.24 -29.46 -23.61
CA PRO A 813 -13.12 -28.89 -24.62
C PRO A 813 -13.50 -29.92 -25.70
N ARG A 814 -14.55 -29.61 -26.45
CA ARG A 814 -14.85 -30.24 -27.74
C ARG A 814 -14.24 -29.36 -28.83
N VAL A 815 -13.41 -29.95 -29.69
CA VAL A 815 -12.81 -29.29 -30.85
C VAL A 815 -13.36 -29.98 -32.10
N PHE A 816 -13.83 -29.22 -33.08
CA PHE A 816 -14.39 -29.75 -34.34
C PHE A 816 -14.30 -28.73 -35.48
N ASP A 817 -14.23 -29.22 -36.72
CA ASP A 817 -14.16 -28.37 -37.91
C ASP A 817 -15.38 -27.43 -37.97
N GLY A 818 -15.12 -26.13 -38.13
CA GLY A 818 -16.11 -25.08 -38.06
C GLY A 818 -16.93 -24.92 -39.36
N PRO A 819 -17.95 -24.04 -39.35
CA PRO A 819 -18.86 -23.89 -40.49
C PRO A 819 -18.25 -23.14 -41.69
N LYS A 820 -17.10 -22.45 -41.53
CA LYS A 820 -16.31 -21.89 -42.65
C LYS A 820 -15.20 -22.89 -43.03
N SER A 821 -14.82 -22.95 -44.31
CA SER A 821 -13.86 -23.94 -44.85
C SER A 821 -12.42 -23.87 -44.31
N HIS A 822 -12.12 -22.88 -43.46
CA HIS A 822 -10.80 -22.60 -42.88
C HIS A 822 -10.93 -22.21 -41.40
N SER A 823 -11.88 -22.84 -40.68
CA SER A 823 -12.20 -22.56 -39.28
C SER A 823 -12.31 -23.83 -38.46
N VAL A 824 -11.96 -23.75 -37.17
CA VAL A 824 -12.19 -24.79 -36.15
C VAL A 824 -12.90 -24.16 -34.97
N THR A 825 -13.99 -24.76 -34.52
CA THR A 825 -14.74 -24.31 -33.35
C THR A 825 -14.33 -25.11 -32.11
N VAL A 826 -14.18 -24.38 -31.00
CA VAL A 826 -13.87 -24.93 -29.67
C VAL A 826 -15.06 -24.62 -28.75
N GLU A 827 -15.69 -25.66 -28.20
CA GLU A 827 -16.78 -25.55 -27.21
C GLU A 827 -16.33 -26.06 -25.83
N PHE A 828 -16.73 -25.35 -24.78
CA PHE A 828 -16.51 -25.77 -23.40
C PHE A 828 -17.60 -25.21 -22.45
N SER A 829 -17.67 -25.73 -21.22
CA SER A 829 -18.60 -25.26 -20.19
C SER A 829 -17.88 -25.10 -18.85
N THR A 830 -17.97 -23.91 -18.26
CA THR A 830 -17.34 -23.61 -16.97
C THR A 830 -18.18 -24.17 -15.81
N THR A 831 -17.49 -24.69 -14.79
CA THR A 831 -18.09 -25.42 -13.67
C THR A 831 -18.02 -24.66 -12.34
N HIS A 832 -17.23 -23.58 -12.32
CA HIS A 832 -16.97 -22.73 -11.18
C HIS A 832 -16.87 -21.28 -11.65
N ILE A 833 -17.06 -20.34 -10.73
CA ILE A 833 -16.88 -18.90 -10.96
C ILE A 833 -15.41 -18.54 -10.72
N GLY A 834 -14.83 -17.70 -11.59
CA GLY A 834 -13.42 -17.29 -11.53
C GLY A 834 -12.69 -17.37 -12.87
N GLU A 835 -11.37 -17.15 -12.83
CA GLU A 835 -10.50 -17.13 -14.02
C GLU A 835 -10.20 -18.54 -14.55
N TYR A 836 -10.34 -18.72 -15.86
CA TYR A 836 -9.92 -19.88 -16.64
C TYR A 836 -8.84 -19.48 -17.64
N ILE A 837 -7.73 -20.22 -17.63
CA ILE A 837 -6.59 -20.08 -18.54
C ILE A 837 -6.81 -21.05 -19.72
N ILE A 838 -6.73 -20.54 -20.95
CA ILE A 838 -6.99 -21.29 -22.18
C ILE A 838 -5.70 -21.33 -23.01
N ASP A 839 -4.99 -22.45 -22.95
CA ASP A 839 -3.82 -22.76 -23.76
C ASP A 839 -4.29 -23.32 -25.12
N VAL A 840 -3.84 -22.72 -26.24
CA VAL A 840 -4.18 -23.13 -27.60
C VAL A 840 -2.89 -23.34 -28.39
N LEU A 841 -2.64 -24.58 -28.80
CA LEU A 841 -1.45 -24.95 -29.57
C LEU A 841 -1.86 -25.49 -30.96
N LEU A 842 -1.33 -24.90 -32.01
CA LEU A 842 -1.44 -25.39 -33.39
C LEU A 842 -0.17 -26.17 -33.74
N LEU A 843 -0.32 -27.45 -34.12
CA LEU A 843 0.79 -28.36 -34.44
C LEU A 843 1.89 -28.42 -33.34
N GLY A 844 1.49 -28.19 -32.08
CA GLY A 844 2.39 -28.18 -30.92
C GLY A 844 3.08 -26.83 -30.62
N GLN A 845 2.82 -25.77 -31.37
CA GLN A 845 3.28 -24.40 -31.08
C GLN A 845 2.12 -23.54 -30.53
N PRO A 846 2.34 -22.74 -29.47
CA PRO A 846 1.29 -21.86 -28.93
C PRO A 846 0.91 -20.77 -29.93
N LEU A 847 -0.39 -20.45 -30.02
CA LEU A 847 -0.90 -19.35 -30.84
C LEU A 847 -0.53 -17.97 -30.24
N PRO A 848 -0.51 -16.90 -31.07
CA PRO A 848 -0.39 -15.53 -30.56
C PRO A 848 -1.47 -15.23 -29.52
N ASN A 849 -1.10 -14.49 -28.48
CA ASN A 849 -1.95 -14.16 -27.33
C ASN A 849 -2.42 -15.36 -26.47
N SER A 850 -1.97 -16.59 -26.76
CA SER A 850 -2.15 -17.73 -25.87
C SER A 850 -1.09 -17.71 -24.76
N PRO A 851 -1.43 -17.98 -23.49
CA PRO A 851 -2.75 -18.36 -22.99
C PRO A 851 -3.75 -17.20 -22.86
N PHE A 852 -4.99 -17.45 -23.28
CA PHE A 852 -6.12 -16.53 -23.12
C PHE A 852 -6.72 -16.63 -21.71
N ARG A 853 -7.42 -15.58 -21.24
CA ARG A 853 -7.99 -15.47 -19.89
C ARG A 853 -9.49 -15.25 -19.94
N CYS A 854 -10.25 -16.32 -19.76
CA CYS A 854 -11.71 -16.30 -19.73
C CYS A 854 -12.23 -16.21 -18.29
N PHE A 855 -13.14 -15.27 -18.01
CA PHE A 855 -13.75 -15.12 -16.69
C PHE A 855 -15.13 -15.78 -16.64
N ALA A 856 -15.25 -16.80 -15.79
CA ALA A 856 -16.52 -17.49 -15.57
C ALA A 856 -17.39 -16.74 -14.56
N TYR A 857 -18.67 -16.56 -14.91
CA TYR A 857 -19.65 -15.79 -14.14
C TYR A 857 -20.98 -16.54 -13.97
N ASN A 858 -21.81 -16.14 -13.01
CA ASN A 858 -23.17 -16.65 -12.84
C ASN A 858 -24.14 -15.52 -12.46
N SER A 859 -25.02 -15.13 -13.39
CA SER A 859 -26.08 -14.14 -13.15
C SER A 859 -27.08 -14.56 -12.06
N GLN A 860 -27.17 -15.87 -11.74
CA GLN A 860 -28.11 -16.40 -10.75
C GLN A 860 -27.65 -16.21 -9.30
N GLU A 861 -26.39 -15.86 -9.05
CA GLU A 861 -25.89 -15.57 -7.68
C GLU A 861 -26.08 -14.10 -7.27
N ILE A 862 -26.57 -13.24 -8.16
CA ILE A 862 -26.85 -11.83 -7.88
C ILE A 862 -28.11 -11.71 -7.02
N ARG A 863 -28.01 -10.97 -5.92
CA ARG A 863 -29.10 -10.83 -4.94
C ARG A 863 -29.55 -9.38 -4.90
N VAL A 864 -30.79 -9.14 -5.33
CA VAL A 864 -31.45 -7.84 -5.22
C VAL A 864 -32.08 -7.72 -3.84
N GLY A 865 -31.82 -6.62 -3.14
CA GLY A 865 -32.41 -6.28 -1.85
C GLY A 865 -33.90 -5.99 -1.95
N ASN A 866 -34.51 -5.53 -0.84
CA ASN A 866 -35.88 -5.06 -0.93
C ASN A 866 -35.94 -3.68 -1.58
N ILE A 867 -36.76 -3.55 -2.62
CA ILE A 867 -37.04 -2.28 -3.29
C ILE A 867 -38.30 -1.68 -2.64
N PRO A 868 -38.25 -0.43 -2.12
CA PRO A 868 -39.38 0.21 -1.47
C PRO A 868 -40.35 0.87 -2.47
N ASP A 869 -41.56 1.17 -2.00
CA ASP A 869 -42.53 2.00 -2.74
C ASP A 869 -42.00 3.44 -2.88
N GLY A 870 -42.15 4.03 -4.06
CA GLY A 870 -41.59 5.34 -4.39
C GLY A 870 -42.55 6.52 -4.24
N VAL A 871 -41.99 7.70 -3.95
CA VAL A 871 -42.69 9.00 -4.04
C VAL A 871 -42.24 9.73 -5.30
N VAL A 872 -43.19 10.31 -6.05
CA VAL A 872 -42.88 11.01 -7.31
C VAL A 872 -41.95 12.20 -7.05
N GLY A 873 -40.78 12.19 -7.69
CA GLY A 873 -39.73 13.20 -7.52
C GLY A 873 -38.63 12.87 -6.50
N GLU A 874 -38.82 11.84 -5.66
CA GLU A 874 -37.82 11.39 -4.67
C GLU A 874 -37.07 10.14 -5.17
N PRO A 875 -35.82 9.88 -4.75
CA PRO A 875 -35.08 8.69 -5.15
C PRO A 875 -35.61 7.41 -4.50
N VAL A 876 -35.79 6.36 -5.31
CA VAL A 876 -36.09 4.99 -4.88
C VAL A 876 -34.80 4.18 -4.92
N GLU A 877 -34.29 3.83 -3.74
CA GLU A 877 -32.98 3.19 -3.60
C GLU A 877 -33.09 1.73 -3.14
N PHE A 878 -32.22 0.86 -3.67
CA PHE A 878 -32.15 -0.55 -3.30
C PHE A 878 -30.75 -1.15 -3.49
N GLU A 879 -30.34 -2.00 -2.56
CA GLU A 879 -29.05 -2.69 -2.62
C GLU A 879 -29.06 -3.87 -3.60
N ILE A 880 -27.90 -4.15 -4.19
CA ILE A 880 -27.64 -5.30 -5.06
C ILE A 880 -26.29 -5.90 -4.66
N ASP A 881 -26.30 -7.18 -4.31
CA ASP A 881 -25.10 -7.93 -3.92
C ASP A 881 -24.66 -8.85 -5.06
N GLY A 882 -23.52 -8.54 -5.66
CA GLY A 882 -22.87 -9.31 -6.71
C GLY A 882 -21.67 -10.13 -6.23
N SER A 883 -21.37 -10.19 -4.92
CA SER A 883 -20.10 -10.76 -4.42
C SER A 883 -19.83 -12.21 -4.81
N SER A 884 -20.88 -12.95 -5.15
CA SER A 884 -20.84 -14.36 -5.55
C SER A 884 -21.04 -14.58 -7.06
N ALA A 885 -21.23 -13.53 -7.87
CA ALA A 885 -21.58 -13.64 -9.29
C ALA A 885 -20.37 -13.75 -10.24
N GLY A 886 -19.18 -13.32 -9.80
CA GLY A 886 -17.97 -13.26 -10.63
C GLY A 886 -17.83 -11.95 -11.39
N SER A 887 -16.86 -11.89 -12.31
CA SER A 887 -16.59 -10.68 -13.10
C SER A 887 -17.71 -10.40 -14.12
N GLY A 888 -18.20 -9.17 -14.17
CA GLY A 888 -19.18 -8.78 -15.19
C GLY A 888 -19.72 -7.36 -15.08
N ASN A 889 -20.42 -6.94 -16.14
CA ASN A 889 -21.18 -5.70 -16.20
C ASN A 889 -22.63 -5.93 -15.74
N LEU A 890 -23.16 -5.05 -14.89
CA LEU A 890 -24.53 -5.09 -14.38
C LEU A 890 -25.36 -3.96 -15.01
N GLU A 891 -26.43 -4.34 -15.73
CA GLU A 891 -27.35 -3.39 -16.36
C GLU A 891 -28.69 -3.36 -15.63
N ILE A 892 -29.26 -2.17 -15.46
CA ILE A 892 -30.55 -1.95 -14.79
C ILE A 892 -31.41 -1.02 -15.64
N LEU A 893 -32.50 -1.54 -16.19
CA LEU A 893 -33.44 -0.81 -17.04
C LEU A 893 -34.75 -0.60 -16.26
N VAL A 894 -35.15 0.66 -16.06
CA VAL A 894 -36.45 0.99 -15.46
C VAL A 894 -37.40 1.43 -16.57
N ASN A 895 -38.55 0.75 -16.68
CA ASN A 895 -39.51 0.89 -17.79
C ASN A 895 -38.82 0.78 -19.16
N GLY A 896 -38.04 -0.29 -19.38
CA GLY A 896 -37.30 -0.52 -20.62
C GLY A 896 -36.20 0.53 -20.92
N GLY A 897 -35.78 1.30 -19.91
CA GLY A 897 -34.82 2.40 -20.05
C GLY A 897 -35.46 3.78 -20.21
N HIS A 898 -36.79 3.91 -20.13
CA HIS A 898 -37.47 5.21 -20.16
C HIS A 898 -37.33 6.02 -18.87
N VAL A 899 -36.90 5.40 -17.76
CA VAL A 899 -36.54 6.09 -16.51
C VAL A 899 -35.07 5.80 -16.20
N THR A 900 -34.31 6.86 -15.92
CA THR A 900 -32.87 6.77 -15.64
C THR A 900 -32.62 6.20 -14.25
N SER A 901 -32.00 5.02 -14.22
CA SER A 901 -31.33 4.45 -13.06
C SER A 901 -29.91 5.03 -12.91
N SER A 902 -29.39 4.98 -11.69
CA SER A 902 -27.99 5.22 -11.35
C SER A 902 -27.52 4.10 -10.43
N VAL A 903 -26.22 3.78 -10.45
CA VAL A 903 -25.63 2.72 -9.64
C VAL A 903 -24.34 3.24 -9.02
N SER A 904 -24.25 3.19 -7.69
CA SER A 904 -23.04 3.51 -6.93
C SER A 904 -22.49 2.25 -6.27
N SER A 905 -21.17 2.10 -6.19
CA SER A 905 -20.58 0.94 -5.50
C SER A 905 -20.47 1.19 -4.01
N LEU A 906 -20.88 0.20 -3.23
CA LEU A 906 -20.72 0.15 -1.76
C LEU A 906 -19.42 -0.59 -1.35
N GLY A 907 -18.58 -0.95 -2.33
CA GLY A 907 -17.42 -1.82 -2.14
C GLY A 907 -17.79 -3.32 -2.11
N GLY A 908 -16.78 -4.18 -2.17
CA GLY A 908 -16.97 -5.64 -2.03
C GLY A 908 -17.88 -6.30 -3.08
N GLN A 909 -17.97 -5.73 -4.29
CA GLN A 909 -18.94 -6.11 -5.34
C GLN A 909 -20.42 -5.94 -4.92
N LYS A 910 -20.69 -5.02 -3.99
CA LYS A 910 -22.03 -4.54 -3.66
C LYS A 910 -22.29 -3.17 -4.27
N PHE A 911 -23.55 -2.91 -4.58
CA PHE A 911 -23.99 -1.72 -5.28
C PHE A 911 -25.30 -1.20 -4.67
N LEU A 912 -25.50 0.12 -4.70
CA LEU A 912 -26.77 0.77 -4.44
C LEU A 912 -27.31 1.31 -5.77
N ALA A 913 -28.45 0.78 -6.21
CA ALA A 913 -29.18 1.29 -7.37
C ALA A 913 -30.22 2.32 -6.90
N SER A 914 -30.34 3.42 -7.66
CA SER A 914 -31.24 4.54 -7.32
C SER A 914 -31.89 5.09 -8.59
N PHE A 915 -33.21 5.25 -8.60
CA PHE A 915 -33.97 5.85 -9.72
C PHE A 915 -35.06 6.80 -9.19
N VAL A 916 -35.43 7.80 -9.99
CA VAL A 916 -36.47 8.78 -9.61
C VAL A 916 -37.74 8.57 -10.45
N PRO A 917 -38.88 8.15 -9.88
CA PRO A 917 -40.14 8.06 -10.60
C PRO A 917 -40.71 9.46 -10.86
N HIS A 918 -40.98 9.76 -12.13
CA HIS A 918 -41.48 11.06 -12.58
C HIS A 918 -43.01 11.13 -12.73
N GLN A 919 -43.71 10.01 -12.56
CA GLN A 919 -45.16 9.88 -12.63
C GLN A 919 -45.67 8.87 -11.60
N ALA A 920 -46.90 9.05 -11.11
CA ALA A 920 -47.54 8.11 -10.19
C ALA A 920 -48.12 6.92 -10.98
N SER A 921 -47.24 6.02 -11.39
CA SER A 921 -47.52 4.88 -12.27
C SER A 921 -46.64 3.69 -11.92
N LEU A 922 -47.09 2.48 -12.28
CA LEU A 922 -46.34 1.24 -12.09
C LEU A 922 -45.00 1.28 -12.86
N HIS A 923 -43.88 1.19 -12.15
CA HIS A 923 -42.53 1.04 -12.71
C HIS A 923 -42.14 -0.43 -12.73
N THR A 924 -41.49 -0.86 -13.82
CA THR A 924 -40.99 -2.23 -14.00
C THR A 924 -39.48 -2.18 -14.11
N ILE A 925 -38.79 -2.94 -13.24
CA ILE A 925 -37.33 -3.02 -13.21
C ILE A 925 -36.88 -4.32 -13.87
N GLU A 926 -36.04 -4.19 -14.89
CA GLU A 926 -35.35 -5.28 -15.58
C GLU A 926 -33.84 -5.20 -15.28
N MET A 927 -33.21 -6.36 -15.08
CA MET A 927 -31.80 -6.44 -14.71
C MET A 927 -31.07 -7.55 -15.47
N LYS A 928 -29.88 -7.24 -15.98
CA LYS A 928 -29.00 -8.19 -16.68
C LYS A 928 -27.59 -8.13 -16.12
N PHE A 929 -26.86 -9.23 -16.28
CA PHE A 929 -25.45 -9.32 -15.94
C PHE A 929 -24.70 -10.10 -17.03
N ASN A 930 -23.75 -9.44 -17.70
CA ASN A 930 -23.12 -9.95 -18.94
C ASN A 930 -24.18 -10.47 -19.93
N ASP A 931 -25.15 -9.62 -20.28
CA ASP A 931 -26.35 -9.91 -21.09
C ASP A 931 -27.38 -10.90 -20.50
N ASP A 932 -26.98 -11.81 -19.58
CA ASP A 932 -27.88 -12.81 -18.98
C ASP A 932 -28.86 -12.19 -17.97
N PRO A 933 -30.14 -12.61 -17.93
CA PRO A 933 -31.14 -12.06 -16.99
C PRO A 933 -30.89 -12.48 -15.54
N VAL A 934 -30.99 -11.51 -14.63
CA VAL A 934 -30.91 -11.72 -13.17
C VAL A 934 -32.22 -12.34 -12.65
N PRO A 935 -32.18 -13.34 -11.73
CA PRO A 935 -33.39 -13.95 -11.19
C PRO A 935 -34.19 -12.99 -10.30
N GLY A 936 -35.52 -13.15 -10.29
CA GLY A 936 -36.44 -12.29 -9.54
C GLY A 936 -37.34 -11.40 -10.39
N ARG A 937 -37.69 -11.87 -11.61
CA ARG A 937 -38.60 -11.25 -12.61
C ARG A 937 -39.37 -10.02 -12.13
N SER A 938 -39.06 -8.88 -12.75
CA SER A 938 -39.98 -7.75 -12.92
C SER A 938 -40.79 -7.40 -11.67
N ARG A 939 -40.11 -6.91 -10.61
CA ARG A 939 -40.84 -6.23 -9.53
C ARG A 939 -41.53 -5.01 -10.14
N HIS A 940 -42.85 -4.96 -9.93
CA HIS A 940 -43.70 -3.85 -10.29
C HIS A 940 -43.88 -2.96 -9.05
N ILE A 941 -43.66 -1.64 -9.19
CA ILE A 941 -43.66 -0.64 -8.12
C ILE A 941 -44.54 0.54 -8.54
#